data_AF-A0A3F2RH21-F1
#
_entry.id   AF-A0A3F2RH21-F1
#
_cell.length_a   1.000
_cell.length_b   1.000
_cell.length_c   1.000
_cell.angle_alpha   90.00
_cell.angle_beta   90.00
_cell.angle_gamma   90.00
#
_symmetry.space_group_name_H-M   'P 1'
#
loop_
_entity.id
_entity.type
_entity.pdbx_description
1 polymer ?
#
loop_
_entity_poly.entity_id
_entity_poly.type
_entity_poly.pdbx_seq_one_letter_code
_entity_poly.pdbx_strand_id
1 'polypeptide(L)'
;MSPLTTEVMVLRELELAPVVLHPQQISRATEIRLLLARIEFIAIHEVIVREEGVIYFVLGIYRYRQQKGLPSTRSSRRKLSVSQPIANKKLSDREPTNRAPDYQIEQRYSSFARLRSNVAHIARKHHPKCKTCAYCSGLLDFLHMTPCKPSLKVKFATTTEERKHILSAFINDLVYMVREGYASCPRSLRGYHIIPALVKRFLSEQTDLPPKRPMTVPLSSPAENDGTGASSSRKRSTPRSSNYGTSVFCESKREDEEQSPEEDDAKDNDFFLRRGARQLQTQTLRLRRNVACTFVVAIGIVVLFLVSYVHQSRQQNLRADVGESLEQSTRQRALFKVLQQLTPLQELEKRVSVNGELNTTITVAEKLVDSGPIAFYTRAYEDSVPGPLLVLKPGDVLNIHLVNNLGPNVPGEWSPNTMHEPNNTNLHFHGMHVDPTGTEDNVFRIVAPGESADTHLHVPLNHPRGLFHYHPHFHGSVFLQMGGGMVGPIVVEDDPKTVPSEYAVIKQKHVLVVQEFKFTGGMMSSLVEAAKASHNTLDMQLTYTSKSILEAQVRELYPDVHEKERPIRNAKLSKELLEEMDSSEDKPEIPPIGQYFSVNGQYLPKIEVRPHENVLLRMLHAGSTAMLELQVPGCSILLAASDGLSLPKPRPLDTVILLSGARVDLILNCEPSADGGPEILRPLQSVKDPKIGDAIGSHSDLYSGVLAFIHVQGESLNEAPIAAVPPPSDLYGPSKGLLDLSEKDRAGMDPLPFLFEFSMGEAEMKDGFYYKPYYINRKLFDGTSIRTMKLGRVQEWVVINEKDESGAVTYKNHPFHLHTNAFQIVDMSHGHGVDYEVGDWRDVISVPTPGNVTIRFRPEDFTGIVAAHCHILGHSDAGMIAGVDMISGD
;
A
#
# COMPACT_ATOMS: atom_id res chain seq x y z
N MET A 1 -70.43 17.88 -19.18
CA MET A 1 -70.27 19.31 -18.84
C MET A 1 -70.92 19.57 -17.48
N SER A 2 -70.10 19.74 -16.45
CA SER A 2 -70.42 20.34 -15.14
C SER A 2 -69.13 21.02 -14.63
N PRO A 3 -69.21 22.18 -13.95
CA PRO A 3 -68.09 23.13 -13.90
C PRO A 3 -67.14 22.94 -12.71
N LEU A 4 -65.88 23.28 -12.94
CA LEU A 4 -64.78 23.37 -11.97
C LEU A 4 -64.98 24.56 -11.01
N THR A 5 -64.82 24.32 -9.71
CA THR A 5 -64.70 25.35 -8.66
C THR A 5 -63.24 25.56 -8.29
N THR A 6 -62.80 26.81 -8.40
CA THR A 6 -61.46 27.31 -8.08
C THR A 6 -61.34 27.62 -6.59
N GLU A 7 -60.39 26.99 -5.88
CA GLU A 7 -60.00 27.42 -4.52
C GLU A 7 -58.83 28.41 -4.57
N VAL A 8 -59.01 29.54 -3.89
CA VAL A 8 -58.03 30.62 -3.73
C VAL A 8 -57.28 30.39 -2.43
N MET A 9 -55.96 30.16 -2.51
CA MET A 9 -55.08 30.12 -1.34
C MET A 9 -54.76 31.53 -0.84
N VAL A 10 -55.16 31.83 0.40
CA VAL A 10 -54.81 33.05 1.13
C VAL A 10 -53.45 32.85 1.82
N LEU A 11 -52.46 33.67 1.47
CA LEU A 11 -51.16 33.75 2.14
C LEU A 11 -51.32 34.39 3.54
N ARG A 12 -51.02 33.64 4.60
CA ARG A 12 -50.86 34.20 5.95
C ARG A 12 -49.51 34.88 6.09
N GLU A 13 -49.53 36.07 6.70
CA GLU A 13 -48.35 36.85 7.09
C GLU A 13 -47.43 36.02 8.01
N LEU A 14 -46.16 35.91 7.59
CA LEU A 14 -45.08 35.30 8.38
C LEU A 14 -44.53 36.34 9.36
N GLU A 15 -44.67 36.08 10.66
CA GLU A 15 -43.91 36.78 11.70
C GLU A 15 -42.41 36.56 11.47
N LEU A 16 -41.69 37.65 11.17
CA LEU A 16 -40.24 37.63 10.99
C LEU A 16 -39.55 37.48 12.35
N ALA A 17 -39.29 36.24 12.74
CA ALA A 17 -38.30 35.94 13.78
C ALA A 17 -36.88 36.21 13.23
N PRO A 18 -35.95 36.77 14.02
CA PRO A 18 -34.58 36.94 13.59
C PRO A 18 -33.95 35.57 13.30
N VAL A 19 -33.72 35.29 12.02
CA VAL A 19 -33.01 34.10 11.57
C VAL A 19 -31.52 34.29 11.85
N VAL A 20 -30.95 33.41 12.67
CA VAL A 20 -29.49 33.29 12.80
C VAL A 20 -28.98 32.70 11.50
N LEU A 21 -28.43 33.54 10.63
CA LEU A 21 -27.76 33.10 9.42
C LEU A 21 -26.45 32.39 9.81
N HIS A 22 -26.46 31.07 9.74
CA HIS A 22 -25.23 30.28 9.72
C HIS A 22 -24.73 30.22 8.28
N PRO A 23 -23.50 30.68 7.97
CA PRO A 23 -22.95 30.53 6.64
C PRO A 23 -22.86 29.04 6.29
N GLN A 24 -23.57 28.63 5.23
CA GLN A 24 -23.81 27.21 4.93
C GLN A 24 -22.58 26.41 4.54
N GLN A 25 -21.44 27.03 4.25
CA GLN A 25 -20.15 26.34 4.16
C GLN A 25 -19.01 27.27 4.54
N ILE A 26 -18.39 27.01 5.69
CA ILE A 26 -17.08 27.55 6.03
C ILE A 26 -16.08 26.41 5.81
N SER A 27 -15.05 26.61 4.98
CA SER A 27 -14.02 25.58 4.81
C SER A 27 -13.45 25.16 6.17
N ARG A 28 -13.17 23.87 6.38
CA ARG A 28 -12.61 23.35 7.64
C ARG A 28 -11.37 24.13 8.09
N ALA A 29 -10.55 24.60 7.16
CA ALA A 29 -9.39 25.45 7.44
C ALA A 29 -9.80 26.84 7.96
N THR A 30 -10.86 27.44 7.44
CA THR A 30 -11.41 28.70 7.92
C THR A 30 -12.05 28.55 9.31
N GLU A 31 -12.74 27.44 9.59
CA GLU A 31 -13.30 27.14 10.92
C GLU A 31 -12.20 27.01 11.98
N ILE A 32 -11.14 26.25 11.68
CA ILE A 32 -9.96 26.09 12.54
C ILE A 32 -9.31 27.46 12.83
N ARG A 33 -9.23 28.33 11.83
CA ARG A 33 -8.67 29.68 11.98
C ARG A 33 -9.54 30.58 12.85
N LEU A 34 -10.85 30.57 12.66
CA LEU A 34 -11.78 31.31 13.52
C LEU A 34 -11.65 30.84 14.98
N LEU A 35 -11.34 29.56 15.20
CA LEU A 35 -11.11 29.02 16.54
C LEU A 35 -9.76 29.50 17.13
N LEU A 36 -8.67 29.43 16.37
CA LEU A 36 -7.34 29.93 16.81
C LEU A 36 -7.31 31.46 16.97
N ALA A 37 -8.03 32.20 16.14
CA ALA A 37 -8.14 33.66 16.24
C ALA A 37 -8.86 34.13 17.51
N ARG A 38 -9.68 33.27 18.11
CA ARG A 38 -10.33 33.54 19.40
C ARG A 38 -9.39 33.38 20.59
N ILE A 39 -8.19 32.80 20.43
CA ILE A 39 -7.20 32.68 21.50
C ILE A 39 -6.53 34.04 21.69
N GLU A 40 -6.63 34.57 22.91
CA GLU A 40 -6.07 35.84 23.33
C GLU A 40 -4.60 35.70 23.75
N PHE A 41 -4.32 34.72 24.62
CA PHE A 41 -2.98 34.27 24.99
C PHE A 41 -3.05 32.87 25.64
N ILE A 42 -1.90 32.21 25.74
CA ILE A 42 -1.75 30.94 26.44
C ILE A 42 -0.74 31.15 27.55
N ALA A 43 -1.01 30.68 28.77
CA ALA A 43 -0.04 30.79 29.85
C ALA A 43 0.13 29.42 30.51
N ILE A 44 1.39 29.08 30.81
CA ILE A 44 1.69 27.86 31.56
C ILE A 44 1.81 28.28 33.01
N HIS A 45 0.89 27.84 33.86
CA HIS A 45 0.82 28.28 35.26
C HIS A 45 1.40 27.27 36.22
N GLU A 46 1.32 25.99 35.87
CA GLU A 46 1.66 24.88 36.75
C GLU A 46 2.43 23.80 35.99
N VAL A 47 3.27 23.09 36.72
CA VAL A 47 3.95 21.88 36.25
C VAL A 47 3.61 20.76 37.21
N ILE A 48 2.95 19.72 36.71
CA ILE A 48 2.52 18.58 37.51
C ILE A 48 3.35 17.35 37.16
N VAL A 49 3.53 16.46 38.13
CA VAL A 49 4.18 15.16 37.95
C VAL A 49 3.10 14.10 38.15
N ARG A 50 2.86 13.27 37.13
CA ARG A 50 1.91 12.14 37.22
C ARG A 50 2.67 10.83 37.48
N GLU A 51 1.94 9.74 37.72
CA GLU A 51 2.48 8.40 37.99
C GLU A 51 3.59 8.03 37.00
N GLU A 52 4.64 7.38 37.49
CA GLU A 52 5.94 7.13 36.81
C GLU A 52 6.91 8.33 36.71
N GLY A 53 6.64 9.46 37.37
CA GLY A 53 7.58 10.59 37.45
C GLY A 53 7.59 11.47 36.19
N VAL A 54 6.55 11.39 35.36
CA VAL A 54 6.45 12.14 34.11
C VAL A 54 5.96 13.56 34.35
N ILE A 55 6.73 14.54 33.87
CA ILE A 55 6.44 15.98 34.00
C ILE A 55 5.52 16.47 32.88
N TYR A 56 4.40 17.11 33.27
CA TYR A 56 3.45 17.77 32.39
C TYR A 56 3.37 19.27 32.68
N PHE A 57 3.28 20.07 31.62
CA PHE A 57 3.05 21.51 31.70
C PHE A 57 1.56 21.76 31.50
N VAL A 58 0.93 22.47 32.44
CA VAL A 58 -0.49 22.82 32.37
C VAL A 58 -0.64 24.16 31.66
N LEU A 59 -1.18 24.13 30.44
CA LEU A 59 -1.42 25.32 29.62
C LEU A 59 -2.85 25.81 29.89
N GLY A 60 -3.00 27.03 30.39
CA GLY A 60 -4.26 27.75 30.41
C GLY A 60 -4.47 28.52 29.11
N ILE A 61 -5.57 28.27 28.41
CA ILE A 61 -5.94 28.95 27.18
C ILE A 61 -6.94 30.06 27.51
N TYR A 62 -6.61 31.30 27.16
CA TYR A 62 -7.45 32.47 27.34
C TYR A 62 -8.02 32.92 26.00
N ARG A 63 -9.30 33.26 25.96
CA ARG A 63 -10.02 33.69 24.75
C ARG A 63 -10.60 35.08 24.91
N TYR A 64 -10.69 35.80 23.79
CA TYR A 64 -11.35 37.11 23.75
C TYR A 64 -12.83 36.98 24.17
N ARG A 65 -13.29 37.78 25.14
CA ARG A 65 -14.73 37.90 25.45
C ARG A 65 -15.40 38.72 24.36
N GLN A 66 -16.42 38.19 23.68
CA GLN A 66 -17.24 38.96 22.76
C GLN A 66 -17.96 40.08 23.52
N GLN A 67 -17.80 41.35 23.10
CA GLN A 67 -18.69 42.41 23.54
C GLN A 67 -20.11 42.11 23.01
N LYS A 68 -21.08 41.93 23.90
CA LYS A 68 -22.51 41.88 23.54
C LYS A 68 -23.01 43.31 23.34
N GLY A 69 -23.27 43.69 22.10
CA GLY A 69 -23.96 44.93 21.74
C GLY A 69 -24.08 45.08 20.22
N LEU A 70 -25.30 45.33 19.72
CA LEU A 70 -25.55 45.68 18.32
C LEU A 70 -24.90 47.05 18.00
N PRO A 71 -24.23 47.22 16.85
CA PRO A 71 -23.78 48.55 16.45
C PRO A 71 -25.00 49.41 16.13
N SER A 72 -25.17 50.50 16.89
CA SER A 72 -26.14 51.54 16.57
C SER A 72 -25.79 52.22 15.23
N THR A 73 -26.84 52.62 14.54
CA THR A 73 -26.93 53.09 13.16
C THR A 73 -26.02 54.24 12.73
N ARG A 74 -25.77 54.27 11.41
CA ARG A 74 -25.50 55.44 10.54
C ARG A 74 -24.21 56.23 10.78
N SER A 75 -23.10 55.65 10.33
CA SER A 75 -22.07 56.34 9.55
C SER A 75 -21.00 55.34 9.17
N SER A 76 -20.47 55.41 7.95
CA SER A 76 -19.34 54.64 7.41
C SER A 76 -19.67 53.42 6.55
N ARG A 77 -20.23 53.69 5.37
CA ARG A 77 -19.61 53.13 4.15
C ARG A 77 -18.18 53.69 4.06
N ARG A 78 -17.23 53.04 4.73
CA ARG A 78 -15.81 53.23 4.48
C ARG A 78 -15.13 51.86 4.57
N LYS A 79 -14.81 51.34 3.39
CA LYS A 79 -13.72 50.41 3.09
C LYS A 79 -13.41 49.39 4.18
N LEU A 80 -13.84 48.14 3.98
CA LEU A 80 -13.04 46.97 4.35
C LEU A 80 -11.79 46.95 3.43
N SER A 81 -10.94 47.96 3.56
CA SER A 81 -9.59 47.95 3.06
C SER A 81 -8.70 47.41 4.15
N VAL A 82 -7.87 46.44 3.77
CA VAL A 82 -6.55 46.17 4.35
C VAL A 82 -5.89 47.48 4.82
N SER A 83 -5.22 47.44 5.97
CA SER A 83 -4.38 48.47 6.61
C SER A 83 -4.99 49.27 7.78
N GLN A 84 -4.84 48.74 8.99
CA GLN A 84 -4.25 49.48 10.10
C GLN A 84 -3.29 48.56 10.88
N PRO A 85 -2.02 48.93 11.11
CA PRO A 85 -1.08 48.10 11.84
C PRO A 85 -1.38 48.24 13.33
N ILE A 86 -1.89 47.18 13.95
CA ILE A 86 -1.80 47.04 15.41
C ILE A 86 -0.32 46.81 15.71
N ALA A 87 0.30 47.78 16.37
CA ALA A 87 1.71 47.84 16.67
C ALA A 87 2.24 46.53 17.32
N ASN A 88 3.45 46.16 16.89
CA ASN A 88 4.32 45.08 17.37
C ASN A 88 4.28 44.85 18.89
N LYS A 89 3.40 43.99 19.37
CA LYS A 89 3.59 43.29 20.66
C LYS A 89 3.37 41.81 20.43
N LYS A 90 4.38 40.98 20.74
CA LYS A 90 4.23 39.53 20.72
C LYS A 90 3.13 39.14 21.69
N LEU A 91 2.39 38.06 21.39
CA LEU A 91 1.40 37.53 22.34
C LEU A 91 2.03 37.17 23.70
N SER A 92 3.34 36.90 23.72
CA SER A 92 4.15 36.62 24.91
C SER A 92 4.21 37.77 25.93
N ASP A 93 3.92 39.01 25.53
CA ASP A 93 4.19 40.21 26.34
C ASP A 93 2.95 40.70 27.12
N ARG A 94 1.88 39.90 27.15
CA ARG A 94 0.64 40.21 27.87
C ARG A 94 0.67 39.52 29.23
N GLU A 95 0.77 40.30 30.31
CA GLU A 95 0.65 39.75 31.67
C GLU A 95 -0.75 39.15 31.88
N PRO A 96 -0.85 38.02 32.61
CA PRO A 96 -2.13 37.44 32.96
C PRO A 96 -2.90 38.43 33.83
N THR A 97 -3.95 39.02 33.27
CA THR A 97 -5.01 39.65 34.08
C THR A 97 -5.54 38.59 35.05
N ASN A 98 -6.08 39.01 36.21
CA ASN A 98 -6.55 38.17 37.32
C ASN A 98 -7.79 37.30 36.98
N ARG A 99 -7.84 36.78 35.75
CA ARG A 99 -8.88 36.03 35.08
C ARG A 99 -8.48 34.55 35.07
N ALA A 100 -9.45 33.67 35.30
CA ALA A 100 -9.25 32.23 35.13
C ALA A 100 -9.20 31.85 33.63
N PRO A 101 -8.41 30.84 33.23
CA PRO A 101 -8.36 30.37 31.84
C PRO A 101 -9.72 29.81 31.40
N ASP A 102 -10.04 29.92 30.11
CA ASP A 102 -11.32 29.42 29.59
C ASP A 102 -11.34 27.88 29.50
N TYR A 103 -10.18 27.25 29.32
CA TYR A 103 -9.94 25.82 29.54
C TYR A 103 -8.43 25.56 29.73
N GLN A 104 -8.08 24.40 30.26
CA GLN A 104 -6.69 24.00 30.50
C GLN A 104 -6.37 22.69 29.77
N ILE A 105 -5.12 22.52 29.37
CA ILE A 105 -4.63 21.26 28.79
C ILE A 105 -3.27 20.89 29.34
N GLU A 106 -2.96 19.60 29.34
CA GLU A 106 -1.68 19.08 29.82
C GLU A 106 -0.81 18.63 28.64
N GLN A 107 0.43 19.12 28.59
CA GLN A 107 1.37 18.74 27.55
C GLN A 107 2.75 18.39 28.12
N ARG A 108 3.33 17.30 27.63
CA ARG A 108 4.72 16.93 27.92
C ARG A 108 5.68 17.82 27.14
N TYR A 109 6.89 18.06 27.64
CA TYR A 109 7.93 18.78 26.89
C TYR A 109 8.18 18.19 25.49
N SER A 110 8.16 16.86 25.38
CA SER A 110 8.32 16.15 24.11
C SER A 110 7.21 16.45 23.10
N SER A 111 6.00 16.78 23.56
CA SER A 111 4.88 17.16 22.70
C SER A 111 5.16 18.48 21.98
N PHE A 112 5.75 19.47 22.67
CA PHE A 112 6.17 20.75 22.07
C PHE A 112 7.30 20.57 21.06
N ALA A 113 8.30 19.73 21.38
CA ALA A 113 9.38 19.41 20.44
C ALA A 113 8.86 18.71 19.17
N ARG A 114 7.88 17.80 19.33
CA ARG A 114 7.21 17.12 18.21
C ARG A 114 6.37 18.07 17.38
N LEU A 115 5.59 18.97 18.01
CA LEU A 115 4.85 20.03 17.31
C LEU A 115 5.80 20.87 16.45
N ARG A 116 6.91 21.33 17.03
CA ARG A 116 7.94 22.11 16.33
C ARG A 116 8.50 21.37 15.11
N SER A 117 8.85 20.09 15.28
CA SER A 117 9.38 19.25 14.20
C SER A 117 8.37 19.07 13.07
N ASN A 118 7.12 18.79 13.40
CA ASN A 118 6.06 18.59 12.43
C ASN A 118 5.77 19.86 11.63
N VAL A 119 5.69 21.02 12.30
CA VAL A 119 5.52 22.31 11.60
C VAL A 119 6.71 22.59 10.68
N ALA A 120 7.94 22.39 11.13
CA ALA A 120 9.14 22.58 10.30
C ALA A 120 9.22 21.60 9.11
N HIS A 121 8.75 20.37 9.28
CA HIS A 121 8.71 19.37 8.21
C HIS A 121 7.70 19.76 7.13
N ILE A 122 6.50 20.16 7.54
CA ILE A 122 5.45 20.58 6.60
C ILE A 122 5.82 21.90 5.90
N ALA A 123 6.44 22.84 6.61
CA ALA A 123 6.87 24.11 6.03
C ALA A 123 8.05 23.97 5.05
N ARG A 124 8.87 22.90 5.14
CA ARG A 124 10.00 22.61 4.22
C ARG A 124 9.60 21.90 2.93
N LYS A 125 8.37 21.37 2.81
CA LYS A 125 7.94 20.66 1.60
C LYS A 125 7.81 21.65 0.43
N HIS A 126 8.46 21.35 -0.69
CA HIS A 126 8.48 22.18 -1.90
C HIS A 126 7.06 22.49 -2.40
N HIS A 127 6.81 23.73 -2.84
CA HIS A 127 5.56 24.09 -3.48
C HIS A 127 5.67 23.90 -5.00
N PRO A 128 4.67 23.29 -5.66
CA PRO A 128 4.75 22.94 -7.08
C PRO A 128 4.88 24.13 -8.05
N LYS A 129 4.66 25.38 -7.59
CA LYS A 129 4.78 26.60 -8.43
C LYS A 129 5.72 27.68 -7.89
N CYS A 130 6.41 27.44 -6.76
CA CYS A 130 7.40 28.38 -6.21
C CYS A 130 8.35 27.64 -5.24
N LYS A 131 9.64 28.01 -5.22
CA LYS A 131 10.62 27.34 -4.35
C LYS A 131 10.27 27.45 -2.85
N THR A 132 9.69 28.56 -2.37
CA THR A 132 9.09 28.71 -1.01
C THR A 132 8.05 29.85 -0.97
N CYS A 133 7.00 29.76 -0.15
CA CYS A 133 6.06 30.87 0.06
C CYS A 133 6.41 31.67 1.32
N ALA A 134 6.10 32.97 1.34
CA ALA A 134 6.45 33.89 2.44
C ALA A 134 5.95 33.43 3.82
N TYR A 135 4.82 32.71 3.86
CA TYR A 135 4.30 32.10 5.09
C TYR A 135 5.16 30.93 5.58
N CYS A 136 5.52 30.00 4.69
CA CYS A 136 6.34 28.84 5.05
C CYS A 136 7.78 29.23 5.33
N SER A 137 8.35 30.19 4.59
CA SER A 137 9.66 30.75 4.91
C SER A 137 9.64 31.48 6.24
N GLY A 138 8.66 32.36 6.49
CA GLY A 138 8.53 33.08 7.76
C GLY A 138 8.35 32.14 8.98
N LEU A 139 7.63 31.03 8.81
CA LEU A 139 7.54 29.98 9.85
C LEU A 139 8.87 29.25 10.05
N LEU A 140 9.60 28.93 8.97
CA LEU A 140 10.91 28.31 9.10
C LEU A 140 11.90 29.26 9.76
N ASP A 141 11.94 30.53 9.36
CA ASP A 141 12.78 31.55 9.96
C ASP A 141 12.45 31.71 11.45
N PHE A 142 11.17 31.78 11.83
CA PHE A 142 10.77 31.73 13.24
C PHE A 142 11.31 30.48 13.95
N LEU A 143 11.12 29.29 13.38
CA LEU A 143 11.57 28.03 13.98
C LEU A 143 13.09 27.88 14.03
N HIS A 144 13.82 28.57 13.15
CA HIS A 144 15.28 28.57 13.09
C HIS A 144 15.87 29.63 14.04
N MET A 145 15.35 30.86 13.99
CA MET A 145 15.86 32.05 14.67
C MET A 145 15.32 32.24 16.10
N THR A 146 14.29 31.51 16.53
CA THR A 146 13.79 31.60 17.92
C THR A 146 14.88 31.12 18.91
N PRO A 147 15.39 31.99 19.79
CA PRO A 147 16.33 31.60 20.83
C PRO A 147 15.66 30.63 21.81
N CYS A 148 16.39 29.59 22.26
CA CYS A 148 15.90 28.58 23.21
C CYS A 148 14.59 27.87 22.82
N LYS A 149 14.51 27.24 21.65
CA LYS A 149 13.32 26.47 21.20
C LYS A 149 13.19 25.06 21.79
N PRO A 150 11.97 24.48 21.86
CA PRO A 150 11.74 23.12 22.36
C PRO A 150 12.60 22.08 21.63
N SER A 151 13.63 21.58 22.30
CA SER A 151 14.63 20.68 21.72
C SER A 151 15.25 19.81 22.81
N LEU A 152 15.83 18.68 22.40
CA LEU A 152 16.47 17.77 23.34
C LEU A 152 17.61 18.46 24.11
N LYS A 153 18.36 19.36 23.45
CA LYS A 153 19.43 20.14 24.08
C LYS A 153 18.91 21.08 25.16
N VAL A 154 17.85 21.84 24.88
CA VAL A 154 17.21 22.74 25.86
C VAL A 154 16.61 21.94 27.02
N LYS A 155 16.05 20.74 26.76
CA LYS A 155 15.52 19.86 27.81
C LYS A 155 16.57 19.54 28.89
N PHE A 156 17.82 19.29 28.51
CA PHE A 156 18.88 18.91 29.45
C PHE A 156 19.68 20.10 30.00
N ALA A 157 19.60 21.27 29.37
CA ALA A 157 20.38 22.47 29.75
C ALA A 157 19.60 23.51 30.58
N THR A 158 18.31 23.28 30.86
CA THR A 158 17.45 24.26 31.55
C THR A 158 16.67 23.62 32.71
N THR A 159 16.28 24.42 33.69
CA THR A 159 15.42 24.01 34.80
C THR A 159 13.94 23.94 34.39
N THR A 160 13.09 23.34 35.23
CA THR A 160 11.64 23.24 34.94
C THR A 160 10.96 24.61 34.84
N GLU A 161 11.35 25.58 35.67
CA GLU A 161 10.81 26.94 35.63
C GLU A 161 11.31 27.74 34.42
N GLU A 162 12.56 27.54 34.00
CA GLU A 162 13.07 28.12 32.75
C GLU A 162 12.32 27.55 31.53
N ARG A 163 12.04 26.24 31.53
CA ARG A 163 11.25 25.59 30.47
C ARG A 163 9.83 26.14 30.39
N LYS A 164 9.20 26.49 31.52
CA LYS A 164 7.85 27.08 31.56
C LYS A 164 7.78 28.37 30.73
N HIS A 165 8.75 29.27 30.92
CA HIS A 165 8.85 30.53 30.17
C HIS A 165 9.12 30.29 28.68
N ILE A 166 10.07 29.41 28.37
CA ILE A 166 10.42 29.03 27.00
C ILE A 166 9.23 28.45 26.24
N LEU A 167 8.50 27.51 26.85
CA LEU A 167 7.36 26.83 26.23
C LEU A 167 6.18 27.77 26.05
N SER A 168 5.92 28.63 27.04
CA SER A 168 4.86 29.65 26.97
C SER A 168 5.12 30.66 25.86
N ALA A 169 6.34 31.20 25.77
CA ALA A 169 6.73 32.11 24.69
C ALA A 169 6.62 31.44 23.31
N PHE A 170 7.15 30.21 23.18
CA PHE A 170 7.13 29.46 21.93
C PHE A 170 5.70 29.21 21.40
N ILE A 171 4.77 28.76 22.25
CA ILE A 171 3.42 28.43 21.78
C ILE A 171 2.61 29.68 21.42
N ASN A 172 2.78 30.78 22.16
CA ASN A 172 2.14 32.06 21.84
C ASN A 172 2.65 32.64 20.52
N ASP A 173 3.97 32.66 20.32
CA ASP A 173 4.56 33.14 19.06
C ASP A 173 4.17 32.24 17.88
N LEU A 174 4.11 30.92 18.07
CA LEU A 174 3.66 29.99 17.04
C LEU A 174 2.19 30.22 16.66
N VAL A 175 1.30 30.39 17.66
CA VAL A 175 -0.12 30.69 17.41
C VAL A 175 -0.26 32.03 16.69
N TYR A 176 0.51 33.05 17.07
CA TYR A 176 0.54 34.34 16.39
C TYR A 176 0.98 34.23 14.92
N MET A 177 2.10 33.54 14.64
CA MET A 177 2.60 33.34 13.28
C MET A 177 1.61 32.58 12.39
N VAL A 178 0.95 31.58 12.95
CA VAL A 178 -0.09 30.80 12.25
C VAL A 178 -1.36 31.63 12.00
N ARG A 179 -1.65 32.63 12.85
CA ARG A 179 -2.78 33.55 12.71
C ARG A 179 -2.56 34.69 11.74
N GLU A 180 -1.38 35.30 11.69
CA GLU A 180 -1.14 36.56 10.95
C GLU A 180 -0.44 36.35 9.59
N GLY A 181 0.41 35.32 9.45
CA GLY A 181 1.19 35.10 8.22
C GLY A 181 0.42 34.48 7.04
N TYR A 182 -0.87 34.17 7.21
CA TYR A 182 -1.65 33.33 6.30
C TYR A 182 -2.07 34.01 4.98
N ALA A 183 -2.14 35.34 4.94
CA ALA A 183 -2.54 36.08 3.74
C ALA A 183 -1.54 35.90 2.59
N SER A 184 -0.32 35.47 2.91
CA SER A 184 0.81 35.35 1.99
C SER A 184 1.04 33.91 1.48
N CYS A 185 0.14 32.96 1.80
CA CYS A 185 0.22 31.56 1.37
C CYS A 185 -0.96 31.20 0.44
N PRO A 186 -0.70 30.73 -0.80
CA PRO A 186 -1.75 30.29 -1.71
C PRO A 186 -2.66 29.20 -1.12
N ARG A 187 -3.99 29.36 -1.27
CA ARG A 187 -5.03 28.47 -0.69
C ARG A 187 -4.95 27.01 -1.15
N SER A 188 -4.27 26.75 -2.28
CA SER A 188 -4.09 25.42 -2.88
C SER A 188 -2.94 24.61 -2.27
N LEU A 189 -2.20 25.15 -1.30
CA LEU A 189 -1.00 24.50 -0.75
C LEU A 189 -1.26 23.73 0.55
N ARG A 190 -0.60 22.58 0.71
CA ARG A 190 -0.72 21.70 1.90
C ARG A 190 -0.39 22.42 3.22
N GLY A 191 0.62 23.30 3.24
CA GLY A 191 1.01 24.06 4.44
C GLY A 191 -0.10 24.98 4.96
N TYR A 192 -0.91 25.54 4.05
CA TYR A 192 -2.04 26.41 4.36
C TYR A 192 -3.11 25.72 5.20
N HIS A 193 -3.34 24.42 4.97
CA HIS A 193 -4.40 23.64 5.64
C HIS A 193 -3.89 22.85 6.85
N ILE A 194 -2.68 22.27 6.75
CA ILE A 194 -2.18 21.29 7.72
C ILE A 194 -1.61 21.96 8.97
N ILE A 195 -0.87 23.07 8.83
CA ILE A 195 -0.19 23.72 9.96
C ILE A 195 -1.19 24.25 11.02
N PRO A 196 -2.26 24.99 10.65
CA PRO A 196 -3.27 25.41 11.62
C PRO A 196 -3.98 24.23 12.30
N ALA A 197 -4.22 23.14 11.58
CA ALA A 197 -4.85 21.95 12.13
C ALA A 197 -3.97 21.24 13.18
N LEU A 198 -2.65 21.20 12.96
CA LEU A 198 -1.69 20.66 13.92
C LEU A 198 -1.66 21.50 15.22
N VAL A 199 -1.67 22.83 15.09
CA VAL A 199 -1.71 23.72 16.26
C VAL A 199 -3.04 23.61 17.00
N LYS A 200 -4.18 23.55 16.30
CA LYS A 200 -5.49 23.29 16.93
C LYS A 200 -5.49 21.98 17.70
N ARG A 201 -4.98 20.89 17.09
CA ARG A 201 -4.93 19.57 17.74
C ARG A 201 -4.03 19.58 18.98
N PHE A 202 -2.92 20.30 18.94
CA PHE A 202 -2.07 20.47 20.12
C PHE A 202 -2.79 21.22 21.26
N LEU A 203 -3.71 22.13 20.91
CA LEU A 203 -4.46 22.98 21.83
C LEU A 203 -5.87 22.46 22.18
N SER A 204 -6.25 21.24 21.78
CA SER A 204 -7.58 20.66 22.06
C SER A 204 -7.42 19.36 22.85
N GLU A 205 -8.27 19.13 23.86
CA GLU A 205 -8.17 18.01 24.83
C GLU A 205 -8.18 16.60 24.22
N GLN A 206 -7.52 15.68 24.94
CA GLN A 206 -7.57 14.23 24.77
C GLN A 206 -8.84 13.67 25.42
N THR A 207 -9.63 12.88 24.69
CA THR A 207 -10.67 12.01 25.27
C THR A 207 -10.16 10.58 25.47
N ASP A 208 -10.37 10.11 26.70
CA ASP A 208 -10.46 8.75 27.26
C ASP A 208 -9.22 7.94 27.71
N LEU A 209 -8.95 8.04 29.03
CA LEU A 209 -8.95 6.89 29.95
C LEU A 209 -10.22 7.00 30.85
N PRO A 210 -10.90 5.90 31.20
CA PRO A 210 -12.21 5.94 31.88
C PRO A 210 -12.10 6.24 33.40
N PRO A 211 -13.14 6.80 34.04
CA PRO A 211 -13.12 7.19 35.45
C PRO A 211 -13.36 6.00 36.38
N LYS A 212 -12.47 5.81 37.38
CA LYS A 212 -12.71 4.86 38.48
C LYS A 212 -13.62 5.48 39.54
N ARG A 213 -14.68 4.76 39.91
CA ARG A 213 -15.56 5.04 41.07
C ARG A 213 -14.82 4.83 42.40
N PRO A 214 -15.23 5.53 43.47
CA PRO A 214 -14.52 5.52 44.75
C PRO A 214 -14.85 4.25 45.55
N MET A 215 -13.83 3.59 46.11
CA MET A 215 -14.01 2.57 47.15
C MET A 215 -13.37 3.02 48.46
N THR A 216 -14.23 2.91 49.47
CA THR A 216 -14.10 3.07 50.91
C THR A 216 -12.84 2.49 51.56
N VAL A 217 -12.35 3.21 52.56
CA VAL A 217 -11.33 2.83 53.55
C VAL A 217 -11.82 1.67 54.44
N PRO A 218 -10.92 0.75 54.82
CA PRO A 218 -10.87 0.35 56.22
C PRO A 218 -9.45 0.41 56.83
N LEU A 219 -9.40 1.18 57.93
CA LEU A 219 -8.63 1.05 59.18
C LEU A 219 -7.50 0.00 59.32
N SER A 220 -6.27 0.55 59.45
CA SER A 220 -5.28 0.39 60.54
C SER A 220 -4.79 -0.98 61.07
N SER A 221 -3.45 -1.04 61.14
CA SER A 221 -2.57 -1.51 62.25
C SER A 221 -1.90 -2.91 62.11
N PRO A 222 -0.82 -3.23 62.86
CA PRO A 222 0.57 -3.16 62.37
C PRO A 222 1.43 -4.43 62.64
N ALA A 223 2.67 -4.42 62.10
CA ALA A 223 3.89 -5.09 62.57
C ALA A 223 3.87 -6.60 62.94
N GLU A 224 4.81 -7.39 62.38
CA GLU A 224 5.81 -8.12 63.19
C GLU A 224 6.92 -8.75 62.34
N ASN A 225 8.10 -8.79 62.96
CA ASN A 225 9.39 -9.31 62.50
C ASN A 225 9.47 -10.83 62.57
N ASP A 226 10.40 -11.38 61.78
CA ASP A 226 11.45 -12.37 62.14
C ASP A 226 11.75 -13.19 60.87
N GLY A 227 12.97 -13.51 60.44
CA GLY A 227 14.32 -13.59 61.00
C GLY A 227 15.01 -14.64 60.09
N THR A 228 16.15 -14.36 59.44
CA THR A 228 17.55 -14.52 59.86
C THR A 228 18.26 -15.56 58.95
N GLY A 229 19.54 -15.30 58.61
CA GLY A 229 20.45 -16.26 57.97
C GLY A 229 21.33 -15.70 56.82
N ALA A 230 22.29 -14.80 57.11
CA ALA A 230 23.75 -15.02 57.12
C ALA A 230 24.45 -15.06 55.72
N SER A 231 25.09 -13.96 55.28
CA SER A 231 26.54 -13.64 55.34
C SER A 231 27.46 -14.57 54.52
N SER A 232 28.29 -14.10 53.57
CA SER A 232 29.51 -13.32 53.86
C SER A 232 30.01 -12.45 52.69
N SER A 233 30.62 -11.34 53.06
CA SER A 233 31.19 -10.28 52.23
C SER A 233 32.69 -10.47 51.95
N ARG A 234 33.18 -9.87 50.85
CA ARG A 234 34.38 -9.01 50.79
C ARG A 234 34.60 -8.47 49.37
N LYS A 235 34.52 -7.15 49.19
CA LYS A 235 35.48 -6.37 48.39
C LYS A 235 35.36 -4.88 48.72
N ARG A 236 36.53 -4.23 48.69
CA ARG A 236 36.86 -2.92 49.27
C ARG A 236 37.15 -1.94 48.12
N SER A 237 36.83 -0.67 48.40
CA SER A 237 37.42 0.60 47.92
C SER A 237 37.23 1.07 46.46
N THR A 238 36.65 2.26 46.40
CA THR A 238 36.49 3.30 45.36
C THR A 238 37.82 4.06 45.08
N PRO A 239 37.88 5.21 44.35
CA PRO A 239 37.00 5.80 43.31
C PRO A 239 37.78 6.30 42.05
N ARG A 240 37.06 6.73 41.00
CA ARG A 240 37.56 7.76 40.07
C ARG A 240 36.45 8.72 39.64
N SER A 241 36.78 10.00 39.71
CA SER A 241 36.00 11.20 39.42
C SER A 241 36.24 11.72 38.00
N SER A 242 35.25 12.36 37.38
CA SER A 242 35.44 13.49 36.47
C SER A 242 34.20 14.40 36.40
N ASN A 243 34.34 15.63 36.91
CA ASN A 243 33.57 16.83 36.51
C ASN A 243 34.17 17.37 35.17
N TYR A 244 33.65 18.31 34.37
CA TYR A 244 32.77 19.50 34.49
C TYR A 244 32.21 19.81 33.07
N GLY A 245 30.99 20.35 32.91
CA GLY A 245 30.72 21.76 32.49
C GLY A 245 30.82 21.98 30.97
N THR A 246 29.89 22.58 30.22
CA THR A 246 29.22 23.88 30.43
C THR A 246 27.98 24.06 29.54
N SER A 247 27.09 24.94 30.02
CA SER A 247 25.80 25.43 29.50
C SER A 247 25.90 26.40 28.31
N VAL A 248 24.85 26.49 27.48
CA VAL A 248 24.64 27.59 26.53
C VAL A 248 23.24 28.16 26.72
N PHE A 249 23.18 29.43 27.14
CA PHE A 249 22.00 30.30 27.13
C PHE A 249 22.04 31.19 25.88
N CYS A 250 20.85 31.51 25.33
CA CYS A 250 20.65 32.43 24.22
C CYS A 250 20.37 33.85 24.70
N GLU A 251 20.98 34.85 24.06
CA GLU A 251 20.54 36.25 24.07
C GLU A 251 20.85 36.91 22.71
N SER A 252 20.15 38.00 22.39
CA SER A 252 19.83 38.46 21.03
C SER A 252 20.45 39.81 20.60
N LYS A 253 20.70 39.94 19.29
CA LYS A 253 20.69 41.14 18.39
C LYS A 253 21.72 42.27 18.57
N ARG A 254 22.42 42.63 17.48
CA ARG A 254 22.11 43.75 16.52
C ARG A 254 23.15 43.77 15.36
N GLU A 255 22.68 44.14 14.18
CA GLU A 255 23.46 44.45 12.95
C GLU A 255 23.70 45.97 12.88
N ASP A 256 24.71 46.39 12.07
CA ASP A 256 24.77 47.54 11.14
C ASP A 256 26.15 47.45 10.41
N GLU A 257 26.21 47.27 9.08
CA GLU A 257 26.58 48.27 8.02
C GLU A 257 27.98 48.92 8.21
N GLU A 258 28.90 49.16 7.26
CA GLU A 258 28.92 49.27 5.79
C GLU A 258 30.41 49.45 5.33
N GLN A 259 30.67 49.28 4.02
CA GLN A 259 31.68 49.98 3.17
C GLN A 259 33.20 49.62 3.14
N SER A 260 33.64 49.37 1.89
CA SER A 260 35.01 49.44 1.29
C SER A 260 35.43 50.92 1.02
N PRO A 261 36.54 51.30 0.32
CA PRO A 261 37.57 50.56 -0.45
C PRO A 261 39.05 51.13 -0.36
N GLU A 262 39.93 50.67 -1.28
CA GLU A 262 41.12 51.37 -1.89
C GLU A 262 42.37 51.66 -1.01
N GLU A 263 43.63 51.77 -1.44
CA GLU A 263 44.42 51.57 -2.68
C GLU A 263 45.95 51.64 -2.32
N ASP A 264 46.80 51.00 -3.13
CA ASP A 264 48.16 51.38 -3.62
C ASP A 264 49.36 51.89 -2.76
N ASP A 265 50.55 51.31 -3.07
CA ASP A 265 51.68 51.94 -3.81
C ASP A 265 53.18 51.77 -3.34
N ALA A 266 54.05 51.72 -4.38
CA ALA A 266 55.51 52.03 -4.52
C ALA A 266 56.63 51.14 -3.86
N LYS A 267 57.59 50.51 -4.59
CA LYS A 267 58.79 50.96 -5.42
C LYS A 267 59.90 51.65 -4.59
N ASP A 268 61.23 51.53 -4.77
CA ASP A 268 62.17 50.97 -5.77
C ASP A 268 63.61 50.93 -5.15
N ASN A 269 64.61 50.35 -5.86
CA ASN A 269 66.10 50.45 -5.76
C ASN A 269 66.82 49.09 -5.63
N ASP A 270 67.95 48.78 -6.29
CA ASP A 270 68.85 49.55 -7.16
C ASP A 270 69.70 48.56 -8.00
N PHE A 271 70.17 49.08 -9.14
CA PHE A 271 70.89 48.42 -10.20
C PHE A 271 72.36 48.83 -10.13
N PHE A 272 73.28 47.96 -9.71
CA PHE A 272 74.67 48.08 -10.15
C PHE A 272 75.35 46.72 -10.42
N LEU A 273 75.84 46.66 -11.65
CA LEU A 273 76.52 45.57 -12.32
C LEU A 273 77.90 45.26 -11.74
N ARG A 274 78.22 43.96 -11.75
CA ARG A 274 79.44 43.33 -12.28
C ARG A 274 80.80 43.92 -11.85
N ARG A 275 81.50 43.15 -11.02
CA ARG A 275 82.91 42.76 -11.18
C ARG A 275 83.14 41.60 -10.20
N GLY A 276 83.70 40.46 -10.55
CA GLY A 276 84.48 40.09 -11.71
C GLY A 276 85.37 38.93 -11.28
N ALA A 277 84.99 37.72 -11.68
CA ALA A 277 85.86 36.59 -11.97
C ALA A 277 87.21 36.53 -11.21
N ARG A 278 87.22 35.98 -9.99
CA ARG A 278 88.41 35.30 -9.41
C ARG A 278 88.12 34.37 -8.22
N GLN A 279 86.88 33.92 -8.06
CA GLN A 279 86.48 32.97 -7.00
C GLN A 279 85.72 31.75 -7.54
N LEU A 280 85.97 31.40 -8.81
CA LEU A 280 85.32 30.32 -9.55
C LEU A 280 86.32 29.18 -9.81
N GLN A 281 86.86 28.59 -8.74
CA GLN A 281 87.59 27.31 -8.87
C GLN A 281 87.58 26.40 -7.63
N THR A 282 86.94 26.81 -6.52
CA THR A 282 86.88 26.01 -5.28
C THR A 282 85.47 25.52 -4.89
N GLN A 283 84.40 25.87 -5.62
CA GLN A 283 83.02 25.44 -5.31
C GLN A 283 82.48 24.27 -6.16
N THR A 284 83.15 23.86 -7.24
CA THR A 284 82.63 22.82 -8.16
C THR A 284 82.85 21.37 -7.68
N LEU A 285 83.63 21.12 -6.63
CA LEU A 285 83.87 19.77 -6.09
C LEU A 285 82.99 19.39 -4.88
N ARG A 286 82.33 20.36 -4.22
CA ARG A 286 81.39 20.05 -3.10
C ARG A 286 79.94 19.82 -3.55
N LEU A 287 79.54 20.30 -4.73
CA LEU A 287 78.17 20.14 -5.23
C LEU A 287 77.88 18.72 -5.79
N ARG A 288 78.89 18.04 -6.37
CA ARG A 288 78.69 16.71 -6.99
C ARG A 288 78.45 15.57 -5.99
N ARG A 289 78.93 15.70 -4.74
CA ARG A 289 78.77 14.66 -3.71
C ARG A 289 77.42 14.74 -2.99
N ASN A 290 76.82 15.93 -2.86
CA ASN A 290 75.52 16.11 -2.23
C ASN A 290 74.34 15.78 -3.14
N VAL A 291 74.46 16.03 -4.46
CA VAL A 291 73.41 15.69 -5.44
C VAL A 291 73.26 14.16 -5.63
N ALA A 292 74.35 13.40 -5.52
CA ALA A 292 74.29 11.94 -5.60
C ALA A 292 73.62 11.30 -4.37
N CYS A 293 73.88 11.81 -3.17
CA CYS A 293 73.22 11.33 -1.95
C CYS A 293 71.72 11.66 -1.90
N THR A 294 71.31 12.85 -2.35
CA THR A 294 69.88 13.22 -2.38
C THR A 294 69.10 12.41 -3.42
N PHE A 295 69.72 12.05 -4.55
CA PHE A 295 69.06 11.19 -5.56
C PHE A 295 68.84 9.76 -5.06
N VAL A 296 69.82 9.17 -4.37
CA VAL A 296 69.69 7.80 -3.81
C VAL A 296 68.65 7.76 -2.69
N VAL A 297 68.60 8.78 -1.84
CA VAL A 297 67.57 8.89 -0.78
C VAL A 297 66.18 9.12 -1.38
N ALA A 298 66.05 9.97 -2.41
CA ALA A 298 64.78 10.19 -3.09
C ALA A 298 64.24 8.93 -3.78
N ILE A 299 65.11 8.17 -4.46
CA ILE A 299 64.73 6.88 -5.06
C ILE A 299 64.34 5.87 -3.98
N GLY A 300 65.09 5.80 -2.87
CA GLY A 300 64.75 4.93 -1.74
C GLY A 300 63.39 5.25 -1.12
N ILE A 301 63.06 6.54 -0.98
CA ILE A 301 61.76 7.00 -0.47
C ILE A 301 60.63 6.64 -1.44
N VAL A 302 60.81 6.87 -2.75
CA VAL A 302 59.81 6.51 -3.77
C VAL A 302 59.58 5.00 -3.82
N VAL A 303 60.64 4.19 -3.71
CA VAL A 303 60.54 2.73 -3.64
C VAL A 303 59.81 2.28 -2.37
N LEU A 304 60.09 2.89 -1.22
CA LEU A 304 59.37 2.59 0.04
C LEU A 304 57.88 2.98 -0.02
N PHE A 305 57.54 4.10 -0.66
CA PHE A 305 56.15 4.49 -0.90
C PHE A 305 55.46 3.53 -1.87
N LEU A 306 56.13 3.11 -2.96
CA LEU A 306 55.60 2.11 -3.89
C LEU A 306 55.40 0.75 -3.23
N VAL A 307 56.35 0.28 -2.41
CA VAL A 307 56.22 -0.97 -1.67
C VAL A 307 55.10 -0.89 -0.63
N SER A 308 54.98 0.24 0.08
CA SER A 308 53.88 0.46 1.03
C SER A 308 52.52 0.54 0.33
N TYR A 309 52.45 1.21 -0.83
CA TYR A 309 51.24 1.31 -1.64
C TYR A 309 50.82 -0.06 -2.18
N VAL A 310 51.76 -0.84 -2.73
CA VAL A 310 51.52 -2.21 -3.20
C VAL A 310 51.11 -3.11 -2.02
N HIS A 311 51.73 -2.97 -0.84
CA HIS A 311 51.35 -3.75 0.34
C HIS A 311 49.95 -3.37 0.85
N GLN A 312 49.60 -2.07 0.87
CA GLN A 312 48.30 -1.58 1.29
C GLN A 312 47.19 -1.98 0.31
N SER A 313 47.43 -1.87 -1.00
CA SER A 313 46.52 -2.35 -2.04
C SER A 313 46.33 -3.87 -1.96
N ARG A 314 47.40 -4.63 -1.72
CA ARG A 314 47.32 -6.09 -1.53
C ARG A 314 46.55 -6.46 -0.25
N GLN A 315 46.72 -5.72 0.85
CA GLN A 315 45.92 -5.92 2.06
C GLN A 315 44.45 -5.52 1.88
N GLN A 316 44.15 -4.48 1.08
CA GLN A 316 42.77 -4.12 0.74
C GLN A 316 42.10 -5.20 -0.12
N ASN A 317 42.80 -5.72 -1.13
CA ASN A 317 42.29 -6.81 -1.96
C ASN A 317 42.11 -8.10 -1.14
N LEU A 318 43.06 -8.45 -0.27
CA LEU A 318 42.91 -9.61 0.63
C LEU A 318 41.76 -9.43 1.63
N ARG A 319 41.52 -8.21 2.15
CA ARG A 319 40.36 -7.93 3.02
C ARG A 319 39.05 -7.95 2.26
N ALA A 320 39.04 -7.53 0.99
CA ALA A 320 37.89 -7.66 0.11
C ALA A 320 37.59 -9.14 -0.18
N ASP A 321 38.59 -9.93 -0.53
CA ASP A 321 38.49 -11.39 -0.77
C ASP A 321 37.97 -12.14 0.48
N VAL A 322 38.53 -11.83 1.65
CA VAL A 322 38.09 -12.44 2.92
C VAL A 322 36.69 -11.95 3.32
N GLY A 323 36.36 -10.69 3.02
CA GLY A 323 35.01 -10.14 3.24
C GLY A 323 33.97 -10.83 2.35
N GLU A 324 34.26 -10.98 1.06
CA GLU A 324 33.40 -11.62 0.06
C GLU A 324 33.23 -13.11 0.36
N SER A 325 34.30 -13.81 0.75
CA SER A 325 34.24 -15.21 1.20
C SER A 325 33.43 -15.40 2.49
N LEU A 326 33.57 -14.49 3.46
CA LEU A 326 32.81 -14.54 4.71
C LEU A 326 31.32 -14.24 4.48
N GLU A 327 31.01 -13.26 3.63
CA GLU A 327 29.65 -12.89 3.25
C GLU A 327 28.96 -14.01 2.45
N GLN A 328 29.66 -14.63 1.50
CA GLN A 328 29.20 -15.82 0.79
C GLN A 328 28.95 -16.99 1.75
N SER A 329 29.85 -17.24 2.72
CA SER A 329 29.66 -18.28 3.75
C SER A 329 28.48 -17.99 4.70
N THR A 330 28.12 -16.72 4.88
CA THR A 330 27.03 -16.28 5.76
C THR A 330 25.70 -16.40 5.02
N ARG A 331 25.64 -15.91 3.78
CA ARG A 331 24.47 -16.07 2.89
C ARG A 331 24.14 -17.54 2.65
N GLN A 332 25.14 -18.39 2.44
CA GLN A 332 24.94 -19.83 2.22
C GLN A 332 24.41 -20.55 3.47
N ARG A 333 24.85 -20.14 4.67
CA ARG A 333 24.27 -20.61 5.95
C ARG A 333 22.81 -20.15 6.13
N ALA A 334 22.51 -18.90 5.81
CA ALA A 334 21.14 -18.38 5.87
C ALA A 334 20.21 -19.09 4.86
N LEU A 335 20.71 -19.33 3.64
CA LEU A 335 20.00 -20.09 2.61
C LEU A 335 19.66 -21.49 3.09
N PHE A 336 20.63 -22.20 3.67
CA PHE A 336 20.42 -23.53 4.21
C PHE A 336 19.36 -23.57 5.32
N LYS A 337 19.39 -22.59 6.24
CA LYS A 337 18.37 -22.46 7.30
C LYS A 337 16.97 -22.26 6.73
N VAL A 338 16.82 -21.41 5.71
CA VAL A 338 15.53 -21.18 5.05
C VAL A 338 15.07 -22.45 4.33
N LEU A 339 15.93 -23.06 3.52
CA LEU A 339 15.62 -24.28 2.76
C LEU A 339 15.08 -25.42 3.64
N GLN A 340 15.60 -25.59 4.86
CA GLN A 340 15.13 -26.60 5.81
C GLN A 340 13.72 -26.35 6.35
N GLN A 341 13.23 -25.10 6.30
CA GLN A 341 11.90 -24.72 6.78
C GLN A 341 10.84 -24.68 5.66
N LEU A 342 11.27 -24.66 4.40
CA LEU A 342 10.37 -24.67 3.24
C LEU A 342 9.79 -26.06 3.03
N THR A 343 8.47 -26.12 2.87
CA THR A 343 7.75 -27.35 2.54
C THR A 343 7.56 -27.47 1.03
N PRO A 344 7.65 -28.68 0.44
CA PRO A 344 7.25 -28.89 -0.95
C PRO A 344 5.83 -28.38 -1.21
N LEU A 345 5.61 -27.90 -2.44
CA LEU A 345 4.28 -27.49 -2.90
C LEU A 345 3.30 -28.66 -2.72
N GLN A 346 2.21 -28.38 -2.03
CA GLN A 346 1.12 -29.30 -1.83
C GLN A 346 0.17 -29.21 -3.02
N GLU A 347 -0.14 -30.38 -3.57
CA GLU A 347 -1.17 -30.51 -4.60
C GLU A 347 -2.56 -30.32 -3.98
N LEU A 348 -3.43 -29.68 -4.74
CA LEU A 348 -4.82 -29.43 -4.34
C LEU A 348 -5.63 -30.73 -4.34
N GLU A 349 -6.63 -30.81 -3.46
CA GLU A 349 -7.62 -31.89 -3.56
C GLU A 349 -8.31 -31.80 -4.92
N LYS A 350 -8.25 -32.90 -5.69
CA LYS A 350 -8.63 -32.93 -7.10
C LYS A 350 -9.91 -33.75 -7.28
N ARG A 351 -10.92 -33.14 -7.89
CA ARG A 351 -12.19 -33.79 -8.27
C ARG A 351 -12.31 -33.78 -9.78
N VAL A 352 -12.40 -34.96 -10.39
CA VAL A 352 -12.35 -35.12 -11.85
C VAL A 352 -13.70 -35.63 -12.35
N SER A 353 -14.20 -35.06 -13.43
CA SER A 353 -15.39 -35.57 -14.10
C SER A 353 -15.20 -37.02 -14.58
N VAL A 354 -16.29 -37.78 -14.53
CA VAL A 354 -16.35 -39.17 -14.98
C VAL A 354 -17.60 -39.34 -15.83
N ASN A 355 -17.43 -39.88 -17.04
CA ASN A 355 -18.52 -40.13 -17.99
C ASN A 355 -19.37 -38.90 -18.33
N GLY A 356 -18.75 -37.72 -18.46
CA GLY A 356 -19.46 -36.49 -18.83
C GLY A 356 -20.02 -35.70 -17.65
N GLU A 357 -19.80 -36.15 -16.40
CA GLU A 357 -20.36 -35.49 -15.23
C GLU A 357 -19.35 -35.36 -14.09
N LEU A 358 -19.41 -34.24 -13.37
CA LEU A 358 -18.76 -34.08 -12.07
C LEU A 358 -19.82 -33.74 -11.02
N ASN A 359 -20.17 -34.69 -10.17
CA ASN A 359 -21.10 -34.50 -9.06
C ASN A 359 -20.31 -34.23 -7.77
N THR A 360 -20.58 -33.09 -7.12
CA THR A 360 -19.85 -32.71 -5.90
C THR A 360 -20.71 -31.89 -4.93
N THR A 361 -20.34 -31.90 -3.65
CA THR A 361 -20.88 -31.02 -2.63
C THR A 361 -19.79 -30.07 -2.21
N ILE A 362 -20.08 -28.77 -2.11
CA ILE A 362 -19.17 -27.76 -1.57
C ILE A 362 -19.86 -27.15 -0.36
N THR A 363 -19.25 -27.27 0.81
CA THR A 363 -19.79 -26.69 2.05
C THR A 363 -19.06 -25.40 2.37
N VAL A 364 -19.75 -24.29 2.59
CA VAL A 364 -19.14 -23.06 3.08
C VAL A 364 -19.16 -23.06 4.60
N ALA A 365 -18.00 -22.88 5.23
CA ALA A 365 -17.88 -22.90 6.69
C ALA A 365 -16.79 -21.94 7.18
N GLU A 366 -16.79 -21.70 8.50
CA GLU A 366 -15.75 -20.95 9.19
C GLU A 366 -14.48 -21.81 9.34
N LYS A 367 -13.31 -21.23 9.09
CA LYS A 367 -12.00 -21.91 9.16
C LYS A 367 -10.95 -21.02 9.80
N LEU A 368 -10.13 -21.58 10.69
CA LEU A 368 -8.86 -20.99 11.09
C LEU A 368 -7.80 -21.27 10.01
N VAL A 369 -7.27 -20.21 9.40
CA VAL A 369 -6.07 -20.28 8.55
C VAL A 369 -4.87 -19.94 9.43
N ASP A 370 -3.94 -20.88 9.59
CA ASP A 370 -2.76 -20.77 10.45
C ASP A 370 -1.45 -21.18 9.76
N SER A 371 -1.51 -21.50 8.46
CA SER A 371 -0.37 -21.88 7.64
C SER A 371 0.56 -20.71 7.27
N GLY A 372 0.10 -19.47 7.45
CA GLY A 372 0.81 -18.22 7.16
C GLY A 372 1.51 -17.59 8.37
N PRO A 373 2.25 -16.47 8.17
CA PRO A 373 2.87 -15.71 9.25
C PRO A 373 1.85 -15.06 10.19
N ILE A 374 0.61 -14.89 9.72
CA ILE A 374 -0.52 -14.40 10.51
C ILE A 374 -1.66 -15.42 10.39
N ALA A 375 -2.08 -15.95 11.52
CA ALA A 375 -3.25 -16.80 11.65
C ALA A 375 -4.51 -15.97 11.95
N PHE A 376 -5.64 -16.37 11.37
CA PHE A 376 -6.93 -15.70 11.52
C PHE A 376 -8.11 -16.61 11.13
N TYR A 377 -9.29 -16.35 11.70
CA TYR A 377 -10.52 -17.00 11.28
C TYR A 377 -11.10 -16.33 10.03
N THR A 378 -11.59 -17.15 9.10
CA THR A 378 -12.17 -16.72 7.84
C THR A 378 -13.26 -17.68 7.37
N ARG A 379 -13.80 -17.46 6.18
CA ARG A 379 -14.72 -18.35 5.48
C ARG A 379 -13.94 -19.15 4.43
N ALA A 380 -14.28 -20.42 4.29
CA ALA A 380 -13.61 -21.33 3.38
C ALA A 380 -14.62 -22.21 2.64
N TYR A 381 -14.18 -22.77 1.51
CA TYR A 381 -14.84 -23.93 0.92
C TYR A 381 -14.31 -25.16 1.63
N GLU A 382 -15.21 -25.82 2.35
CA GLU A 382 -14.97 -26.99 3.17
C GLU A 382 -13.95 -26.69 4.28
N ASP A 383 -12.93 -27.52 4.45
CA ASP A 383 -11.86 -27.32 5.41
C ASP A 383 -10.57 -26.78 4.78
N SER A 384 -10.62 -26.30 3.52
CA SER A 384 -9.45 -25.91 2.75
C SER A 384 -9.49 -24.46 2.26
N VAL A 385 -8.31 -23.84 2.24
CA VAL A 385 -8.05 -22.54 1.60
C VAL A 385 -6.82 -22.73 0.72
N PRO A 386 -6.94 -22.78 -0.62
CA PRO A 386 -8.17 -22.65 -1.41
C PRO A 386 -9.07 -23.89 -1.35
N GLY A 387 -10.27 -23.80 -1.94
CA GLY A 387 -11.18 -24.92 -2.19
C GLY A 387 -10.64 -25.94 -3.20
N PRO A 388 -11.36 -27.05 -3.42
CA PRO A 388 -10.92 -28.14 -4.29
C PRO A 388 -10.74 -27.71 -5.74
N LEU A 389 -9.75 -28.33 -6.39
CA LEU A 389 -9.53 -28.26 -7.83
C LEU A 389 -10.56 -29.15 -8.55
N LEU A 390 -11.41 -28.52 -9.35
CA LEU A 390 -12.36 -29.22 -10.22
C LEU A 390 -11.73 -29.41 -11.59
N VAL A 391 -11.78 -30.62 -12.13
CA VAL A 391 -11.22 -30.95 -13.45
C VAL A 391 -12.32 -31.49 -14.34
N LEU A 392 -12.51 -30.79 -15.46
CA LEU A 392 -13.59 -30.98 -16.40
C LEU A 392 -13.03 -31.14 -17.82
N LYS A 393 -13.90 -31.53 -18.74
CA LYS A 393 -13.68 -31.54 -20.19
C LYS A 393 -14.80 -30.75 -20.86
N PRO A 394 -14.56 -30.21 -22.07
CA PRO A 394 -15.63 -29.66 -22.88
C PRO A 394 -16.75 -30.70 -23.10
N GLY A 395 -18.01 -30.30 -22.88
CA GLY A 395 -19.17 -31.18 -22.93
C GLY A 395 -19.60 -31.81 -21.61
N ASP A 396 -18.81 -31.65 -20.54
CA ASP A 396 -19.20 -32.14 -19.21
C ASP A 396 -20.30 -31.29 -18.56
N VAL A 397 -21.01 -31.88 -17.61
CA VAL A 397 -21.91 -31.19 -16.68
C VAL A 397 -21.33 -31.21 -15.26
N LEU A 398 -21.13 -30.05 -14.67
CA LEU A 398 -20.70 -29.90 -13.28
C LEU A 398 -21.92 -29.64 -12.38
N ASN A 399 -22.21 -30.62 -11.52
CA ASN A 399 -23.29 -30.55 -10.53
C ASN A 399 -22.69 -30.26 -9.15
N ILE A 400 -22.96 -29.07 -8.61
CA ILE A 400 -22.54 -28.65 -7.26
C ILE A 400 -23.77 -28.54 -6.36
N HIS A 401 -23.79 -29.30 -5.28
CA HIS A 401 -24.66 -29.03 -4.14
C HIS A 401 -23.93 -28.07 -3.18
N LEU A 402 -24.25 -26.78 -3.22
CA LEU A 402 -23.63 -25.77 -2.35
C LEU A 402 -24.41 -25.71 -1.03
N VAL A 403 -23.71 -25.91 0.09
CA VAL A 403 -24.30 -25.85 1.44
C VAL A 403 -23.67 -24.70 2.20
N ASN A 404 -24.45 -23.71 2.64
CA ASN A 404 -23.96 -22.59 3.42
C ASN A 404 -24.12 -22.86 4.93
N ASN A 405 -23.06 -23.31 5.60
CA ASN A 405 -23.03 -23.59 7.03
C ASN A 405 -22.51 -22.41 7.89
N LEU A 406 -22.48 -21.19 7.34
CA LEU A 406 -22.09 -20.00 8.09
C LEU A 406 -23.15 -19.61 9.13
N GLY A 407 -22.72 -18.83 10.13
CA GLY A 407 -23.63 -18.23 11.11
C GLY A 407 -24.59 -17.20 10.49
N PRO A 408 -25.66 -16.82 11.20
CA PRO A 408 -26.62 -15.82 10.70
C PRO A 408 -25.95 -14.45 10.52
N ASN A 409 -26.43 -13.68 9.54
CA ASN A 409 -26.07 -12.26 9.40
C ASN A 409 -26.70 -11.43 10.53
N VAL A 410 -26.05 -10.33 10.91
CA VAL A 410 -26.67 -9.33 11.80
C VAL A 410 -27.78 -8.63 11.02
N PRO A 411 -29.04 -8.59 11.51
CA PRO A 411 -30.11 -7.86 10.84
C PRO A 411 -29.83 -6.35 10.81
N GLY A 412 -30.08 -5.71 9.67
CA GLY A 412 -29.90 -4.26 9.52
C GLY A 412 -30.42 -3.76 8.16
N GLU A 413 -30.71 -2.46 8.09
CA GLU A 413 -30.90 -1.77 6.80
C GLU A 413 -29.54 -1.26 6.33
N TRP A 414 -29.05 -1.81 5.21
CA TRP A 414 -27.74 -1.49 4.66
C TRP A 414 -27.87 -0.47 3.54
N SER A 415 -26.96 0.51 3.51
CA SER A 415 -26.89 1.41 2.36
C SER A 415 -26.46 0.62 1.11
N PRO A 416 -27.03 0.86 -0.09
CA PRO A 416 -26.53 0.22 -1.30
C PRO A 416 -25.04 0.52 -1.52
N ASN A 417 -24.30 -0.43 -2.09
CA ASN A 417 -22.87 -0.29 -2.38
C ASN A 417 -22.01 -0.09 -1.12
N THR A 418 -22.37 -0.74 -0.01
CA THR A 418 -21.55 -0.85 1.20
C THR A 418 -21.26 -2.31 1.53
N MET A 419 -20.32 -2.56 2.44
CA MET A 419 -20.06 -3.93 2.89
C MET A 419 -21.21 -4.39 3.79
N HIS A 420 -21.84 -5.51 3.48
CA HIS A 420 -23.00 -6.02 4.23
C HIS A 420 -23.17 -7.53 4.07
N GLU A 421 -23.99 -8.11 4.94
CA GLU A 421 -24.42 -9.52 4.90
C GLU A 421 -23.31 -10.52 4.55
N PRO A 422 -22.20 -10.52 5.32
CA PRO A 422 -20.98 -11.21 4.93
C PRO A 422 -21.10 -12.75 4.88
N ASN A 423 -22.23 -13.31 5.33
CA ASN A 423 -22.51 -14.74 5.28
C ASN A 423 -23.51 -15.15 4.18
N ASN A 424 -24.05 -14.22 3.40
CA ASN A 424 -24.77 -14.55 2.17
C ASN A 424 -23.74 -14.90 1.08
N THR A 425 -23.95 -15.96 0.32
CA THR A 425 -22.99 -16.40 -0.69
C THR A 425 -23.69 -16.85 -1.98
N ASN A 426 -22.91 -17.11 -3.01
CA ASN A 426 -23.31 -17.74 -4.28
C ASN A 426 -22.04 -18.24 -4.98
N LEU A 427 -22.15 -18.67 -6.23
CA LEU A 427 -21.02 -19.10 -7.05
C LEU A 427 -20.99 -18.30 -8.34
N HIS A 428 -19.79 -17.89 -8.71
CA HIS A 428 -19.44 -17.41 -10.04
C HIS A 428 -18.33 -18.26 -10.62
N PHE A 429 -18.43 -18.65 -11.90
CA PHE A 429 -17.47 -19.47 -12.64
C PHE A 429 -16.59 -18.57 -13.53
N HIS A 430 -15.69 -17.85 -12.88
CA HIS A 430 -14.85 -16.82 -13.48
C HIS A 430 -14.07 -17.33 -14.70
N GLY A 431 -14.33 -16.66 -15.83
CA GLY A 431 -13.71 -16.91 -17.13
C GLY A 431 -14.33 -18.04 -17.94
N MET A 432 -15.27 -18.81 -17.37
CA MET A 432 -15.95 -19.86 -18.11
C MET A 432 -17.00 -19.27 -19.08
N HIS A 433 -17.13 -19.88 -20.25
CA HIS A 433 -18.16 -19.55 -21.24
C HIS A 433 -19.41 -20.42 -21.00
N VAL A 434 -20.27 -19.97 -20.10
CA VAL A 434 -21.38 -20.74 -19.53
C VAL A 434 -22.64 -19.88 -19.38
N ASP A 435 -23.80 -20.51 -19.21
CA ASP A 435 -25.09 -19.81 -19.11
C ASP A 435 -25.13 -18.96 -17.82
N PRO A 436 -25.37 -17.64 -17.91
CA PRO A 436 -25.43 -16.76 -16.74
C PRO A 436 -26.79 -16.79 -16.03
N THR A 437 -27.71 -17.68 -16.41
CA THR A 437 -29.09 -17.71 -15.92
C THR A 437 -29.41 -18.98 -15.13
N GLY A 438 -30.65 -19.06 -14.65
CA GLY A 438 -31.18 -20.25 -14.01
C GLY A 438 -30.33 -20.66 -12.80
N THR A 439 -29.89 -21.92 -12.81
CA THR A 439 -29.05 -22.53 -11.76
C THR A 439 -27.58 -22.61 -12.13
N GLU A 440 -27.12 -21.94 -13.19
CA GLU A 440 -25.73 -22.01 -13.65
C GLU A 440 -24.89 -20.86 -13.04
N ASP A 441 -24.26 -20.03 -13.86
CA ASP A 441 -23.41 -18.90 -13.44
C ASP A 441 -24.21 -17.64 -13.07
N ASN A 442 -25.38 -17.84 -12.45
CA ASN A 442 -26.28 -16.74 -12.10
C ASN A 442 -25.88 -16.09 -10.77
N VAL A 443 -25.07 -15.03 -10.87
CA VAL A 443 -24.55 -14.25 -9.73
C VAL A 443 -25.60 -13.44 -8.96
N PHE A 444 -26.86 -13.40 -9.41
CA PHE A 444 -27.96 -12.79 -8.67
C PHE A 444 -28.64 -13.75 -7.70
N ARG A 445 -28.28 -15.04 -7.73
CA ARG A 445 -28.74 -16.02 -6.74
C ARG A 445 -28.12 -15.72 -5.40
N ILE A 446 -28.84 -16.08 -4.35
CA ILE A 446 -28.42 -15.94 -2.96
C ILE A 446 -28.61 -17.29 -2.30
N VAL A 447 -27.58 -17.75 -1.59
CA VAL A 447 -27.65 -18.88 -0.66
C VAL A 447 -27.41 -18.32 0.73
N ALA A 448 -28.48 -18.14 1.49
CA ALA A 448 -28.39 -17.54 2.82
C ALA A 448 -27.77 -18.53 3.83
N PRO A 449 -27.32 -18.06 5.01
CA PRO A 449 -26.84 -18.93 6.08
C PRO A 449 -27.85 -20.01 6.46
N GLY A 450 -27.39 -21.27 6.48
CA GLY A 450 -28.21 -22.46 6.76
C GLY A 450 -28.99 -22.99 5.56
N GLU A 451 -28.90 -22.34 4.39
CA GLU A 451 -29.53 -22.81 3.16
C GLU A 451 -28.56 -23.59 2.27
N SER A 452 -29.11 -24.25 1.26
CA SER A 452 -28.36 -24.95 0.22
C SER A 452 -28.97 -24.66 -1.14
N ALA A 453 -28.15 -24.69 -2.18
CA ALA A 453 -28.61 -24.54 -3.56
C ALA A 453 -27.83 -25.45 -4.51
N ASP A 454 -28.53 -26.03 -5.48
CA ASP A 454 -27.92 -26.82 -6.54
C ASP A 454 -27.51 -25.93 -7.71
N THR A 455 -26.36 -26.24 -8.30
CA THR A 455 -25.83 -25.63 -9.51
C THR A 455 -25.55 -26.72 -10.53
N HIS A 456 -26.03 -26.52 -11.76
CA HIS A 456 -25.94 -27.48 -12.87
C HIS A 456 -25.26 -26.84 -14.07
N LEU A 457 -23.94 -26.69 -13.99
CA LEU A 457 -23.15 -25.95 -14.98
C LEU A 457 -22.87 -26.82 -16.21
N HIS A 458 -23.35 -26.41 -17.38
CA HIS A 458 -23.06 -27.12 -18.64
C HIS A 458 -21.84 -26.51 -19.30
N VAL A 459 -20.78 -27.29 -19.49
CA VAL A 459 -19.58 -26.83 -20.21
C VAL A 459 -19.76 -27.07 -21.71
N PRO A 460 -19.80 -26.02 -22.57
CA PRO A 460 -19.96 -26.22 -24.00
C PRO A 460 -18.87 -27.09 -24.63
N LEU A 461 -19.20 -27.82 -25.70
CA LEU A 461 -18.24 -28.67 -26.43
C LEU A 461 -17.07 -27.89 -27.05
N ASN A 462 -17.32 -26.63 -27.38
CA ASN A 462 -16.35 -25.67 -27.93
C ASN A 462 -15.69 -24.79 -26.85
N HIS A 463 -15.95 -25.07 -25.56
CA HIS A 463 -15.39 -24.29 -24.44
C HIS A 463 -13.86 -24.30 -24.48
N PRO A 464 -13.19 -23.18 -24.10
CA PRO A 464 -11.73 -23.14 -24.05
C PRO A 464 -11.14 -24.09 -23.01
N ARG A 465 -9.88 -24.43 -23.20
CA ARG A 465 -9.13 -25.35 -22.35
C ARG A 465 -8.08 -24.55 -21.60
N GLY A 466 -7.93 -24.80 -20.31
CA GLY A 466 -7.06 -23.98 -19.47
C GLY A 466 -7.53 -23.88 -18.03
N LEU A 467 -7.02 -22.85 -17.34
CA LEU A 467 -7.30 -22.56 -15.94
C LEU A 467 -8.38 -21.46 -15.78
N PHE A 468 -9.44 -21.83 -15.09
CA PHE A 468 -10.56 -21.00 -14.65
C PHE A 468 -10.70 -21.12 -13.13
N HIS A 469 -11.68 -20.48 -12.52
CA HIS A 469 -11.94 -20.64 -11.08
C HIS A 469 -13.37 -20.34 -10.70
N TYR A 470 -13.79 -20.82 -9.53
CA TYR A 470 -15.05 -20.45 -8.92
C TYR A 470 -14.81 -19.66 -7.63
N HIS A 471 -15.64 -18.64 -7.39
CA HIS A 471 -15.61 -17.82 -6.18
C HIS A 471 -16.99 -17.18 -5.91
N PRO A 472 -17.23 -16.65 -4.69
CA PRO A 472 -18.47 -15.94 -4.41
C PRO A 472 -18.54 -14.59 -5.11
N HIS A 473 -19.76 -14.17 -5.43
CA HIS A 473 -20.07 -12.94 -6.15
C HIS A 473 -21.32 -12.24 -5.57
N PHE A 474 -21.63 -12.48 -4.29
CA PHE A 474 -22.71 -11.75 -3.62
C PHE A 474 -22.25 -10.30 -3.32
N HIS A 475 -22.84 -9.33 -4.03
CA HIS A 475 -22.53 -7.91 -3.91
C HIS A 475 -22.61 -7.41 -2.45
N GLY A 476 -21.51 -6.83 -1.96
CA GLY A 476 -21.37 -6.36 -0.59
C GLY A 476 -20.57 -7.29 0.33
N SER A 477 -20.27 -8.52 -0.12
CA SER A 477 -19.52 -9.50 0.66
C SER A 477 -18.31 -10.12 -0.08
N VAL A 478 -18.15 -9.83 -1.37
CA VAL A 478 -17.16 -10.50 -2.24
C VAL A 478 -15.75 -10.34 -1.69
N PHE A 479 -15.39 -9.11 -1.27
CA PHE A 479 -14.08 -8.82 -0.70
C PHE A 479 -13.78 -9.65 0.55
N LEU A 480 -14.77 -9.85 1.43
CA LEU A 480 -14.58 -10.63 2.66
C LEU A 480 -14.57 -12.13 2.43
N GLN A 481 -15.35 -12.62 1.47
CA GLN A 481 -15.43 -14.06 1.19
C GLN A 481 -14.26 -14.51 0.34
N MET A 482 -14.09 -13.95 -0.87
CA MET A 482 -13.00 -14.33 -1.76
C MET A 482 -11.65 -13.86 -1.22
N GLY A 483 -11.54 -12.59 -0.79
CA GLY A 483 -10.31 -12.08 -0.16
C GLY A 483 -10.01 -12.74 1.19
N GLY A 484 -11.00 -13.38 1.80
CA GLY A 484 -10.84 -14.18 3.01
C GLY A 484 -10.39 -15.62 2.75
N GLY A 485 -10.51 -16.15 1.53
CA GLY A 485 -10.04 -17.50 1.22
C GLY A 485 -10.94 -18.32 0.28
N MET A 486 -12.19 -17.90 0.06
CA MET A 486 -13.17 -18.67 -0.72
C MET A 486 -12.93 -18.55 -2.23
N VAL A 487 -12.05 -19.38 -2.74
CA VAL A 487 -11.77 -19.56 -4.17
C VAL A 487 -11.41 -21.01 -4.42
N GLY A 488 -11.78 -21.58 -5.56
CA GLY A 488 -11.27 -22.87 -6.00
C GLY A 488 -10.98 -22.89 -7.50
N PRO A 489 -9.90 -23.53 -7.95
CA PRO A 489 -9.56 -23.55 -9.37
C PRO A 489 -10.40 -24.57 -10.14
N ILE A 490 -10.57 -24.31 -11.43
CA ILE A 490 -11.17 -25.22 -12.40
C ILE A 490 -10.17 -25.40 -13.54
N VAL A 491 -9.87 -26.65 -13.89
CA VAL A 491 -9.11 -26.96 -15.11
C VAL A 491 -10.03 -27.64 -16.10
N VAL A 492 -10.17 -27.03 -17.28
CA VAL A 492 -10.76 -27.71 -18.44
C VAL A 492 -9.60 -28.33 -19.24
N GLU A 493 -9.58 -29.67 -19.31
CA GLU A 493 -8.43 -30.43 -19.82
C GLU A 493 -8.16 -30.19 -21.31
N ASP A 494 -6.87 -30.28 -21.67
CA ASP A 494 -6.43 -30.27 -23.06
C ASP A 494 -6.94 -31.51 -23.82
N ASP A 495 -7.26 -31.38 -25.12
CA ASP A 495 -7.55 -32.57 -25.95
C ASP A 495 -6.24 -33.23 -26.39
N PRO A 496 -6.02 -34.50 -26.01
CA PRO A 496 -4.82 -35.24 -26.39
C PRO A 496 -4.59 -35.32 -27.90
N LYS A 497 -5.63 -35.14 -28.74
CA LYS A 497 -5.53 -35.19 -30.20
C LYS A 497 -4.97 -33.92 -30.83
N THR A 498 -5.16 -32.77 -30.18
CA THR A 498 -4.75 -31.47 -30.73
C THR A 498 -3.57 -30.85 -30.00
N VAL A 499 -3.23 -31.34 -28.81
CA VAL A 499 -2.12 -30.83 -28.02
C VAL A 499 -0.78 -31.13 -28.75
N PRO A 500 0.12 -30.15 -28.92
CA PRO A 500 1.43 -30.42 -29.53
C PRO A 500 2.25 -31.42 -28.73
N SER A 501 2.97 -32.32 -29.41
CA SER A 501 3.73 -33.38 -28.73
C SER A 501 4.77 -32.87 -27.75
N GLU A 502 5.42 -31.75 -28.06
CA GLU A 502 6.40 -31.10 -27.19
C GLU A 502 5.78 -30.50 -25.92
N TYR A 503 4.56 -29.97 -25.99
CA TYR A 503 3.81 -29.51 -24.82
C TYR A 503 3.25 -30.70 -24.02
N ALA A 504 2.85 -31.78 -24.71
CA ALA A 504 2.31 -32.99 -24.10
C ALA A 504 3.31 -33.70 -23.17
N VAL A 505 4.61 -33.64 -23.50
CA VAL A 505 5.67 -34.34 -22.75
C VAL A 505 6.10 -33.63 -21.46
N ILE A 506 5.64 -32.40 -21.21
CA ILE A 506 5.87 -31.71 -19.94
C ILE A 506 5.30 -32.56 -18.81
N LYS A 507 6.17 -33.09 -17.95
CA LYS A 507 5.78 -34.03 -16.88
C LYS A 507 5.27 -33.31 -15.65
N GLN A 508 5.95 -32.23 -15.26
CA GLN A 508 5.59 -31.44 -14.09
C GLN A 508 4.60 -30.34 -14.51
N LYS A 509 3.35 -30.47 -14.05
CA LYS A 509 2.27 -29.51 -14.28
C LYS A 509 1.64 -29.18 -12.94
N HIS A 510 1.83 -27.97 -12.47
CA HIS A 510 1.30 -27.51 -11.18
C HIS A 510 0.22 -26.46 -11.39
N VAL A 511 -0.86 -26.56 -10.61
CA VAL A 511 -1.84 -25.49 -10.46
C VAL A 511 -1.48 -24.71 -9.20
N LEU A 512 -1.23 -23.42 -9.36
CA LEU A 512 -0.82 -22.50 -8.29
C LEU A 512 -1.93 -21.48 -8.07
N VAL A 513 -2.62 -21.58 -6.95
CA VAL A 513 -3.60 -20.58 -6.51
C VAL A 513 -2.90 -19.62 -5.56
N VAL A 514 -2.66 -18.40 -6.04
CA VAL A 514 -1.93 -17.34 -5.35
C VAL A 514 -2.92 -16.39 -4.67
N GLN A 515 -3.11 -16.56 -3.36
CA GLN A 515 -4.10 -15.81 -2.56
C GLN A 515 -3.44 -14.72 -1.74
N GLU A 516 -4.05 -13.53 -1.77
CA GLU A 516 -3.65 -12.36 -0.98
C GLU A 516 -4.41 -12.34 0.35
N PHE A 517 -3.70 -12.19 1.47
CA PHE A 517 -4.30 -11.86 2.77
C PHE A 517 -3.77 -10.54 3.27
N LYS A 518 -4.66 -9.54 3.35
CA LYS A 518 -4.30 -8.16 3.68
C LYS A 518 -5.07 -7.66 4.88
N PHE A 519 -4.31 -7.24 5.90
CA PHE A 519 -4.87 -6.82 7.20
C PHE A 519 -4.69 -5.34 7.48
N THR A 520 -3.86 -4.66 6.68
CA THR A 520 -3.62 -3.22 6.79
C THR A 520 -4.15 -2.47 5.58
N GLY A 521 -4.57 -1.22 5.76
CA GLY A 521 -5.17 -0.42 4.70
C GLY A 521 -6.44 0.27 5.16
N GLY A 522 -7.29 0.61 4.19
CA GLY A 522 -8.64 1.11 4.45
C GLY A 522 -9.66 -0.02 4.33
N MET A 523 -10.94 0.32 4.47
CA MET A 523 -12.02 -0.65 4.40
C MET A 523 -12.06 -1.47 3.11
N MET A 524 -11.70 -0.86 1.97
CA MET A 524 -11.70 -1.53 0.66
C MET A 524 -10.45 -2.38 0.40
N SER A 525 -9.56 -2.49 1.39
CA SER A 525 -8.29 -3.21 1.24
C SER A 525 -7.80 -3.97 2.47
N SER A 526 -8.42 -3.80 3.65
CA SER A 526 -8.11 -4.54 4.86
C SER A 526 -9.28 -5.43 5.23
N LEU A 527 -9.02 -6.74 5.36
CA LEU A 527 -10.02 -7.71 5.85
C LEU A 527 -10.57 -7.27 7.21
N VAL A 528 -9.71 -6.81 8.12
CA VAL A 528 -10.11 -6.35 9.46
C VAL A 528 -11.10 -5.20 9.40
N GLU A 529 -10.87 -4.22 8.53
CA GLU A 529 -11.75 -3.06 8.41
C GLU A 529 -13.04 -3.41 7.67
N ALA A 530 -12.98 -4.26 6.64
CA ALA A 530 -14.18 -4.76 5.95
C ALA A 530 -15.08 -5.60 6.87
N ALA A 531 -14.50 -6.43 7.75
CA ALA A 531 -15.28 -7.22 8.70
C ALA A 531 -16.01 -6.33 9.71
N LYS A 532 -15.37 -5.27 10.19
CA LYS A 532 -16.04 -4.28 11.05
C LYS A 532 -17.19 -3.60 10.30
N ALA A 533 -16.96 -3.23 9.04
CA ALA A 533 -17.92 -2.52 8.21
C ALA A 533 -19.17 -3.32 7.86
N SER A 534 -18.99 -4.63 7.64
CA SER A 534 -20.06 -5.59 7.32
C SER A 534 -20.77 -6.15 8.55
N HIS A 535 -20.42 -5.70 9.75
CA HIS A 535 -20.93 -6.25 11.01
C HIS A 535 -20.70 -7.76 11.12
N ASN A 536 -19.55 -8.21 10.64
CA ASN A 536 -19.12 -9.60 10.69
C ASN A 536 -19.14 -10.14 12.13
N THR A 537 -19.80 -11.28 12.33
CA THR A 537 -19.88 -11.99 13.61
C THR A 537 -18.69 -12.90 13.88
N LEU A 538 -17.94 -13.27 12.84
CA LEU A 538 -16.75 -14.11 12.97
C LEU A 538 -15.59 -13.32 13.61
N ASP A 539 -15.07 -13.78 14.76
CA ASP A 539 -13.95 -13.12 15.42
C ASP A 539 -12.65 -13.30 14.63
N MET A 540 -12.27 -12.28 13.85
CA MET A 540 -11.01 -12.26 13.10
C MET A 540 -9.84 -11.80 13.96
N GLN A 541 -9.60 -12.50 15.08
CA GLN A 541 -8.43 -12.27 15.93
C GLN A 541 -7.16 -12.68 15.19
N LEU A 542 -6.28 -11.71 14.99
CA LEU A 542 -5.01 -11.92 14.29
C LEU A 542 -3.92 -12.39 15.25
N THR A 543 -3.18 -13.42 14.85
CA THR A 543 -2.10 -14.01 15.67
C THR A 543 -0.86 -14.24 14.82
N TYR A 544 0.29 -13.67 15.20
CA TYR A 544 1.58 -13.98 14.59
C TYR A 544 2.00 -15.42 14.93
N THR A 545 2.37 -16.18 13.90
CA THR A 545 2.82 -17.57 14.01
C THR A 545 4.35 -17.66 13.94
N SER A 546 4.92 -18.84 14.20
CA SER A 546 6.35 -19.12 14.02
C SER A 546 6.85 -18.82 12.59
N LYS A 547 5.97 -18.85 11.58
CA LYS A 547 6.32 -18.44 10.20
C LYS A 547 6.72 -16.97 10.08
N SER A 548 6.46 -16.14 11.09
CA SER A 548 6.99 -14.77 11.16
C SER A 548 8.52 -14.73 11.27
N ILE A 549 9.15 -15.76 11.84
CA ILE A 549 10.61 -15.90 11.90
C ILE A 549 11.15 -16.26 10.52
N LEU A 550 10.49 -17.19 9.81
CA LEU A 550 10.82 -17.52 8.43
C LEU A 550 10.74 -16.26 7.53
N GLU A 551 9.71 -15.43 7.70
CA GLU A 551 9.60 -14.16 6.98
C GLU A 551 10.78 -13.21 7.26
N ALA A 552 11.23 -13.13 8.52
CA ALA A 552 12.40 -12.33 8.88
C ALA A 552 13.67 -12.81 8.15
N GLN A 553 13.88 -14.12 8.09
CA GLN A 553 15.03 -14.73 7.42
C GLN A 553 14.98 -14.56 5.89
N VAL A 554 13.79 -14.65 5.29
CA VAL A 554 13.62 -14.43 3.86
C VAL A 554 13.88 -12.96 3.50
N ARG A 555 13.40 -12.01 4.32
CA ARG A 555 13.72 -10.59 4.16
C ARG A 555 15.21 -10.29 4.28
N GLU A 556 15.95 -11.03 5.11
CA GLU A 556 17.41 -10.93 5.21
C GLU A 556 18.11 -11.45 3.95
N LEU A 557 17.62 -12.56 3.36
CA LEU A 557 18.18 -13.13 2.13
C LEU A 557 17.86 -12.30 0.87
N TYR A 558 16.71 -11.65 0.84
CA TYR A 558 16.18 -10.92 -0.33
C TYR A 558 15.74 -9.48 0.03
N PRO A 559 16.63 -8.63 0.58
CA PRO A 559 16.27 -7.33 1.14
C PRO A 559 15.68 -6.35 0.13
N ASP A 560 15.98 -6.51 -1.16
CA ASP A 560 15.54 -5.61 -2.24
C ASP A 560 14.15 -5.96 -2.79
N VAL A 561 13.59 -7.10 -2.38
CA VAL A 561 12.30 -7.61 -2.89
C VAL A 561 11.13 -7.13 -2.05
N HIS A 562 11.32 -6.91 -0.75
CA HIS A 562 10.24 -6.63 0.18
C HIS A 562 9.97 -5.14 0.38
N GLU A 563 8.70 -4.76 0.31
CA GLU A 563 8.27 -3.40 0.65
C GLU A 563 8.20 -3.15 2.16
N LYS A 564 8.31 -1.87 2.54
CA LYS A 564 8.17 -1.45 3.94
C LYS A 564 6.71 -1.45 4.36
N GLU A 565 6.32 -2.47 5.11
CA GLU A 565 4.97 -2.60 5.65
C GLU A 565 4.78 -1.92 7.02
N ARG A 566 3.51 -1.81 7.42
CA ARG A 566 3.12 -1.35 8.75
C ARG A 566 2.74 -2.55 9.62
N PRO A 567 3.11 -2.54 10.92
CA PRO A 567 2.68 -3.60 11.82
C PRO A 567 1.16 -3.56 12.02
N ILE A 568 0.59 -4.74 12.22
CA ILE A 568 -0.82 -4.91 12.56
C ILE A 568 -1.03 -4.51 14.03
N ARG A 569 -2.11 -3.77 14.29
CA ARG A 569 -2.46 -3.39 15.66
C ARG A 569 -3.15 -4.55 16.39
N ASN A 570 -2.77 -4.77 17.64
CA ASN A 570 -3.40 -5.74 18.54
C ASN A 570 -3.31 -7.21 18.08
N ALA A 571 -2.40 -7.54 17.15
CA ALA A 571 -2.11 -8.93 16.84
C ALA A 571 -1.45 -9.61 18.04
N LYS A 572 -1.89 -10.83 18.36
CA LYS A 572 -1.30 -11.66 19.42
C LYS A 572 -0.06 -12.38 18.90
N LEU A 573 0.77 -12.90 19.81
CA LEU A 573 1.81 -13.87 19.48
C LEU A 573 1.28 -15.27 19.83
N SER A 574 1.48 -16.23 18.94
CA SER A 574 1.19 -17.65 19.21
C SER A 574 2.12 -18.19 20.32
N LYS A 575 1.71 -19.29 20.96
CA LYS A 575 2.51 -19.91 22.01
C LYS A 575 3.82 -20.46 21.45
N GLU A 576 3.73 -21.08 20.28
CA GLU A 576 4.85 -21.67 19.56
C GLU A 576 5.90 -20.61 19.21
N LEU A 577 5.45 -19.44 18.73
CA LEU A 577 6.35 -18.31 18.43
C LEU A 577 7.02 -17.77 19.71
N LEU A 578 6.29 -17.66 20.82
CA LEU A 578 6.85 -17.21 22.10
C LEU A 578 7.94 -18.18 22.60
N GLU A 579 7.68 -19.49 22.55
CA GLU A 579 8.62 -20.53 22.94
C GLU A 579 9.88 -20.51 22.05
N GLU A 580 9.72 -20.34 20.74
CA GLU A 580 10.83 -20.25 19.80
C GLU A 580 11.69 -18.99 20.06
N MET A 581 11.05 -17.84 20.26
CA MET A 581 11.73 -16.58 20.59
C MET A 581 12.48 -16.64 21.93
N ASP A 582 11.93 -17.31 22.94
CA ASP A 582 12.55 -17.47 24.26
C ASP A 582 13.73 -18.46 24.23
N SER A 583 13.68 -19.46 23.34
CA SER A 583 14.73 -20.46 23.17
C SER A 583 15.92 -20.01 22.30
N SER A 584 15.71 -19.01 21.44
CA SER A 584 16.71 -18.52 20.49
C SER A 584 17.71 -17.56 21.15
N GLU A 585 19.02 -17.86 21.03
CA GLU A 585 20.10 -16.98 21.52
C GLU A 585 20.05 -15.58 20.89
N ASP A 586 19.68 -15.50 19.60
CA ASP A 586 19.66 -14.26 18.81
C ASP A 586 18.38 -13.42 19.00
N LYS A 587 17.36 -13.93 19.71
CA LYS A 587 16.03 -13.30 19.92
C LYS A 587 15.47 -12.61 18.66
N PRO A 588 14.98 -13.37 17.66
CA PRO A 588 14.60 -12.83 16.36
C PRO A 588 13.54 -11.73 16.47
N GLU A 589 13.75 -10.61 15.78
CA GLU A 589 12.77 -9.52 15.70
C GLU A 589 11.71 -9.85 14.65
N ILE A 590 10.43 -9.79 15.05
CA ILE A 590 9.31 -10.00 14.12
C ILE A 590 9.20 -8.78 13.21
N PRO A 591 9.33 -8.93 11.88
CA PRO A 591 9.17 -7.81 10.98
C PRO A 591 7.71 -7.33 10.95
N PRO A 592 7.44 -6.08 10.57
CA PRO A 592 6.08 -5.65 10.32
C PRO A 592 5.53 -6.43 9.11
N ILE A 593 4.51 -7.25 9.36
CA ILE A 593 3.76 -7.99 8.36
C ILE A 593 2.31 -7.50 8.45
N GLY A 594 1.84 -6.86 7.39
CA GLY A 594 0.50 -6.31 7.22
C GLY A 594 -0.24 -6.90 6.02
N GLN A 595 0.47 -7.63 5.16
CA GLN A 595 -0.02 -8.35 4.01
C GLN A 595 0.89 -9.57 3.77
N TYR A 596 0.33 -10.67 3.28
CA TYR A 596 1.12 -11.77 2.75
C TYR A 596 0.37 -12.52 1.67
N PHE A 597 1.09 -13.35 0.92
CA PHE A 597 0.54 -14.26 -0.06
C PHE A 597 0.73 -15.71 0.34
N SER A 598 -0.25 -16.54 0.01
CA SER A 598 -0.12 -18.00 0.06
C SER A 598 -0.19 -18.58 -1.35
N VAL A 599 0.41 -19.74 -1.54
CA VAL A 599 0.32 -20.54 -2.76
C VAL A 599 -0.24 -21.90 -2.37
N ASN A 600 -1.42 -22.26 -2.90
CA ASN A 600 -2.15 -23.49 -2.53
C ASN A 600 -2.36 -23.62 -1.00
N GLY A 601 -2.59 -22.50 -0.32
CA GLY A 601 -2.77 -22.50 1.14
C GLY A 601 -1.48 -22.60 1.96
N GLN A 602 -0.32 -22.69 1.31
CA GLN A 602 0.99 -22.74 1.98
C GLN A 602 1.69 -21.38 1.94
N TYR A 603 2.43 -21.08 3.00
CA TYR A 603 3.33 -19.93 3.03
C TYR A 603 4.72 -20.31 2.51
N LEU A 604 5.13 -19.65 1.42
CA LEU A 604 6.44 -19.84 0.78
C LEU A 604 6.76 -21.32 0.48
N PRO A 605 5.89 -22.07 -0.22
CA PRO A 605 6.24 -23.44 -0.60
C PRO A 605 7.42 -23.45 -1.58
N LYS A 606 8.10 -24.60 -1.67
CA LYS A 606 9.12 -24.84 -2.69
C LYS A 606 8.65 -25.81 -3.77
N ILE A 607 9.03 -25.53 -5.01
CA ILE A 607 8.80 -26.37 -6.19
C ILE A 607 10.14 -26.96 -6.60
N GLU A 608 10.21 -28.28 -6.71
CA GLU A 608 11.43 -29.01 -7.00
C GLU A 608 11.61 -29.15 -8.52
N VAL A 609 12.69 -28.62 -9.07
CA VAL A 609 12.93 -28.54 -10.51
C VAL A 609 14.34 -29.05 -10.83
N ARG A 610 14.52 -29.75 -11.97
CA ARG A 610 15.85 -30.08 -12.48
C ARG A 610 16.36 -29.00 -13.43
N PRO A 611 17.68 -28.80 -13.55
CA PRO A 611 18.23 -27.89 -14.55
C PRO A 611 17.74 -28.23 -15.96
N HIS A 612 17.35 -27.20 -16.72
CA HIS A 612 16.81 -27.31 -18.07
C HIS A 612 15.61 -28.27 -18.24
N GLU A 613 14.82 -28.46 -17.18
CA GLU A 613 13.50 -29.11 -17.23
C GLU A 613 12.43 -28.08 -17.58
N ASN A 614 11.51 -28.40 -18.48
CA ASN A 614 10.31 -27.61 -18.73
C ASN A 614 9.24 -27.96 -17.68
N VAL A 615 8.81 -26.96 -16.91
CA VAL A 615 7.76 -27.11 -15.89
C VAL A 615 6.61 -26.18 -16.22
N LEU A 616 5.38 -26.70 -16.27
CA LEU A 616 4.17 -25.90 -16.50
C LEU A 616 3.57 -25.45 -15.17
N LEU A 617 3.49 -24.13 -14.98
CA LEU A 617 2.82 -23.48 -13.86
C LEU A 617 1.53 -22.83 -14.36
N ARG A 618 0.38 -23.40 -14.02
CA ARG A 618 -0.93 -22.77 -14.24
C ARG A 618 -1.25 -21.91 -13.03
N MET A 619 -1.07 -20.61 -13.14
CA MET A 619 -1.17 -19.68 -12.03
C MET A 619 -2.49 -18.92 -12.06
N LEU A 620 -3.20 -18.94 -10.95
CA LEU A 620 -4.36 -18.10 -10.67
C LEU A 620 -3.99 -17.07 -9.61
N HIS A 621 -4.22 -15.79 -9.90
CA HIS A 621 -4.17 -14.78 -8.86
C HIS A 621 -5.54 -14.53 -8.24
N ALA A 622 -5.78 -15.19 -7.12
CA ALA A 622 -6.96 -15.04 -6.29
C ALA A 622 -6.74 -13.98 -5.18
N GLY A 623 -6.15 -12.85 -5.57
CA GLY A 623 -6.00 -11.69 -4.70
C GLY A 623 -7.22 -10.79 -4.72
N SER A 624 -7.19 -9.75 -3.91
CA SER A 624 -8.32 -8.84 -3.70
C SER A 624 -8.02 -7.40 -4.11
N THR A 625 -6.75 -7.00 -4.04
CA THR A 625 -6.30 -5.62 -4.30
C THR A 625 -5.01 -5.52 -5.08
N ALA A 626 -3.96 -6.20 -4.64
CA ALA A 626 -2.62 -5.99 -5.19
C ALA A 626 -2.48 -6.68 -6.55
N MET A 627 -1.72 -6.06 -7.44
CA MET A 627 -1.20 -6.70 -8.65
C MET A 627 0.11 -7.42 -8.32
N LEU A 628 0.51 -8.34 -9.20
CA LEU A 628 1.79 -9.04 -9.14
C LEU A 628 2.59 -8.83 -10.42
N GLU A 629 3.90 -8.60 -10.26
CA GLU A 629 4.88 -8.47 -11.35
C GLU A 629 5.94 -9.55 -11.15
N LEU A 630 5.63 -10.74 -11.67
CA LEU A 630 6.33 -11.98 -11.36
C LEU A 630 7.64 -12.10 -12.12
N GLN A 631 8.69 -12.49 -11.39
CA GLN A 631 10.01 -12.80 -11.92
C GLN A 631 10.57 -14.03 -11.21
N VAL A 632 11.39 -14.81 -11.92
CA VAL A 632 12.16 -15.93 -11.36
C VAL A 632 13.61 -15.79 -11.82
N PRO A 633 14.48 -15.11 -11.06
CA PRO A 633 15.84 -14.83 -11.49
C PRO A 633 16.63 -16.10 -11.87
N GLY A 634 17.15 -16.13 -13.10
CA GLY A 634 17.90 -17.26 -13.68
C GLY A 634 17.05 -18.42 -14.18
N CYS A 635 15.76 -18.17 -14.44
CA CYS A 635 14.92 -19.04 -15.25
C CYS A 635 14.35 -18.24 -16.44
N SER A 636 14.18 -18.92 -17.56
CA SER A 636 13.40 -18.42 -18.69
C SER A 636 11.91 -18.72 -18.46
N ILE A 637 11.05 -17.80 -18.88
CA ILE A 637 9.60 -17.90 -18.75
C ILE A 637 8.97 -17.74 -20.13
N LEU A 638 8.15 -18.72 -20.54
CA LEU A 638 7.30 -18.64 -21.72
C LEU A 638 5.84 -18.60 -21.29
N LEU A 639 5.11 -17.56 -21.68
CA LEU A 639 3.65 -17.50 -21.55
C LEU A 639 3.00 -18.37 -22.63
N ALA A 640 2.15 -19.32 -22.21
CA ALA A 640 1.44 -20.24 -23.09
C ALA A 640 -0.04 -19.90 -23.24
N ALA A 641 -0.67 -19.38 -22.19
CA ALA A 641 -2.07 -18.97 -22.17
C ALA A 641 -2.29 -17.85 -21.17
N SER A 642 -3.31 -17.02 -21.41
CA SER A 642 -3.81 -16.03 -20.46
C SER A 642 -5.30 -16.27 -20.23
N ASP A 643 -5.76 -16.19 -18.99
CA ASP A 643 -7.16 -16.36 -18.60
C ASP A 643 -7.79 -17.71 -19.04
N GLY A 644 -6.97 -18.75 -19.22
CA GLY A 644 -7.44 -20.04 -19.76
C GLY A 644 -7.66 -20.04 -21.28
N LEU A 645 -7.11 -19.04 -21.98
CA LEU A 645 -7.17 -18.86 -23.42
C LEU A 645 -5.75 -18.99 -23.99
N SER A 646 -5.53 -20.07 -24.75
CA SER A 646 -4.21 -20.35 -25.33
C SER A 646 -3.79 -19.28 -26.32
N LEU A 647 -2.50 -18.91 -26.26
CA LEU A 647 -1.92 -18.01 -27.24
C LEU A 647 -1.72 -18.71 -28.60
N PRO A 648 -1.70 -17.98 -29.72
CA PRO A 648 -1.34 -18.55 -31.02
C PRO A 648 0.08 -19.15 -31.06
N LYS A 649 0.98 -18.60 -30.25
CA LYS A 649 2.37 -19.06 -30.07
C LYS A 649 2.82 -18.72 -28.64
N PRO A 650 3.73 -19.51 -28.03
CA PRO A 650 4.31 -19.14 -26.74
C PRO A 650 5.07 -17.82 -26.86
N ARG A 651 4.96 -16.95 -25.83
CA ARG A 651 5.61 -15.64 -25.78
C ARG A 651 6.65 -15.60 -24.66
N PRO A 652 7.94 -15.33 -24.96
CA PRO A 652 8.94 -15.14 -23.92
C PRO A 652 8.69 -13.84 -23.15
N LEU A 653 8.81 -13.89 -21.82
CA LEU A 653 8.62 -12.75 -20.93
C LEU A 653 9.76 -12.65 -19.91
N ASP A 654 10.20 -11.43 -19.65
CA ASP A 654 11.12 -11.13 -18.54
C ASP A 654 10.37 -10.94 -17.22
N THR A 655 9.20 -10.30 -17.29
CA THR A 655 8.29 -10.04 -16.17
C THR A 655 6.87 -10.43 -16.59
N VAL A 656 6.17 -11.18 -15.75
CA VAL A 656 4.76 -11.54 -15.98
C VAL A 656 3.87 -10.66 -15.13
N ILE A 657 2.96 -9.93 -15.76
CA ILE A 657 1.91 -9.18 -15.05
C ILE A 657 0.77 -10.14 -14.75
N LEU A 658 0.41 -10.24 -13.49
CA LEU A 658 -0.73 -11.03 -13.06
C LEU A 658 -1.66 -10.15 -12.23
N LEU A 659 -2.86 -9.93 -12.76
CA LEU A 659 -3.90 -9.07 -12.16
C LEU A 659 -4.79 -9.89 -11.22
N SER A 660 -5.46 -9.22 -10.28
CA SER A 660 -6.53 -9.85 -9.49
C SER A 660 -7.58 -10.50 -10.43
N GLY A 661 -7.83 -11.80 -10.26
CA GLY A 661 -8.75 -12.60 -11.09
C GLY A 661 -8.13 -13.18 -12.37
N ALA A 662 -6.98 -12.67 -12.81
CA ALA A 662 -6.33 -13.15 -14.03
C ALA A 662 -5.62 -14.50 -13.81
N ARG A 663 -5.46 -15.24 -14.90
CA ARG A 663 -4.73 -16.51 -14.93
C ARG A 663 -3.65 -16.48 -16.00
N VAL A 664 -2.58 -17.24 -15.78
CA VAL A 664 -1.52 -17.45 -16.78
C VAL A 664 -1.04 -18.90 -16.74
N ASP A 665 -0.77 -19.46 -17.91
CA ASP A 665 -0.01 -20.70 -18.04
C ASP A 665 1.43 -20.35 -18.41
N LEU A 666 2.37 -20.62 -17.53
CA LEU A 666 3.79 -20.32 -17.70
C LEU A 666 4.59 -21.61 -17.84
N ILE A 667 5.46 -21.68 -18.84
CA ILE A 667 6.47 -22.73 -18.97
C ILE A 667 7.78 -22.16 -18.44
N LEU A 668 8.25 -22.71 -17.33
CA LEU A 668 9.48 -22.34 -16.65
C LEU A 668 10.60 -23.30 -17.07
N ASN A 669 11.78 -22.76 -17.37
CA ASN A 669 13.00 -23.55 -17.59
C ASN A 669 14.19 -22.83 -16.93
N CYS A 670 14.84 -23.50 -15.98
CA CYS A 670 15.82 -22.87 -15.09
C CYS A 670 17.26 -23.30 -15.38
N GLU A 671 18.16 -22.32 -15.32
CA GLU A 671 19.60 -22.55 -15.42
C GLU A 671 20.15 -23.22 -14.15
N PRO A 672 21.20 -24.06 -14.27
CA PRO A 672 21.90 -24.62 -13.11
C PRO A 672 22.59 -23.54 -12.28
N SER A 673 23.17 -23.93 -11.14
CA SER A 673 23.94 -22.99 -10.32
C SER A 673 25.18 -22.48 -11.07
N ALA A 674 25.37 -21.17 -11.11
CA ALA A 674 26.46 -20.53 -11.84
C ALA A 674 27.85 -20.84 -11.28
N ASP A 675 27.93 -21.19 -10.00
CA ASP A 675 29.16 -21.59 -9.30
C ASP A 675 29.44 -23.11 -9.39
N GLY A 676 28.62 -23.87 -10.12
CA GLY A 676 28.71 -25.31 -10.23
C GLY A 676 28.23 -26.06 -8.98
N GLY A 677 27.55 -25.38 -8.05
CA GLY A 677 26.90 -26.00 -6.90
C GLY A 677 25.83 -27.02 -7.29
N PRO A 678 25.57 -28.06 -6.45
CA PRO A 678 24.64 -29.14 -6.77
C PRO A 678 23.15 -28.72 -6.70
N GLU A 679 22.86 -27.60 -6.03
CA GLU A 679 21.51 -27.06 -5.86
C GLU A 679 21.53 -25.52 -5.78
N ILE A 680 20.46 -24.88 -6.23
CA ILE A 680 20.24 -23.43 -6.07
C ILE A 680 18.76 -23.13 -5.79
N LEU A 681 18.50 -22.22 -4.86
CA LEU A 681 17.16 -21.79 -4.49
C LEU A 681 16.87 -20.41 -5.10
N ARG A 682 15.86 -20.35 -5.98
CA ARG A 682 15.46 -19.14 -6.71
C ARG A 682 14.10 -18.66 -6.18
N PRO A 683 13.92 -17.37 -5.85
CA PRO A 683 12.61 -16.88 -5.44
C PRO A 683 11.69 -16.74 -6.66
N LEU A 684 10.47 -17.27 -6.56
CA LEU A 684 9.36 -16.77 -7.37
C LEU A 684 8.84 -15.53 -6.65
N GLN A 685 9.18 -14.37 -7.20
CA GLN A 685 9.00 -13.08 -6.54
C GLN A 685 8.14 -12.14 -7.37
N SER A 686 7.41 -11.26 -6.69
CA SER A 686 6.83 -10.07 -7.29
C SER A 686 7.73 -8.88 -6.97
N VAL A 687 8.19 -8.17 -8.00
CA VAL A 687 9.08 -7.01 -7.84
C VAL A 687 8.63 -5.90 -8.77
N LYS A 688 8.55 -4.68 -8.22
CA LYS A 688 8.21 -3.49 -8.98
C LYS A 688 9.18 -3.21 -10.13
N ASP A 689 8.70 -3.34 -11.35
CA ASP A 689 9.30 -2.83 -12.57
C ASP A 689 8.76 -1.41 -12.85
N PRO A 690 9.62 -0.38 -12.79
CA PRO A 690 9.22 0.98 -13.12
C PRO A 690 8.59 1.12 -14.52
N LYS A 691 9.01 0.29 -15.49
CA LYS A 691 8.48 0.32 -16.86
C LYS A 691 7.01 -0.06 -16.91
N ILE A 692 6.59 -0.99 -16.06
CA ILE A 692 5.20 -1.43 -15.96
C ILE A 692 4.37 -0.34 -15.30
N GLY A 693 4.83 0.20 -14.16
CA GLY A 693 4.15 1.31 -13.48
C GLY A 693 3.87 2.51 -14.39
N ASP A 694 4.83 2.90 -15.24
CA ASP A 694 4.65 3.99 -16.20
C ASP A 694 3.71 3.63 -17.37
N ALA A 695 3.56 2.34 -17.68
CA ALA A 695 2.76 1.84 -18.79
C ALA A 695 1.28 1.62 -18.44
N ILE A 696 0.97 1.19 -17.23
CA ILE A 696 -0.39 0.79 -16.82
C ILE A 696 -0.99 1.61 -15.67
N GLY A 697 -0.15 2.28 -14.86
CA GLY A 697 -0.61 3.15 -13.78
C GLY A 697 0.41 3.35 -12.66
N SER A 698 0.90 4.58 -12.52
CA SER A 698 2.02 4.92 -11.62
C SER A 698 1.74 4.76 -10.12
N HIS A 699 0.46 4.66 -9.73
CA HIS A 699 0.02 4.51 -8.33
C HIS A 699 -0.83 3.25 -8.12
N SER A 700 -0.70 2.27 -9.00
CA SER A 700 -1.34 0.96 -8.85
C SER A 700 -0.85 0.28 -7.58
N ASP A 701 -1.75 -0.41 -6.90
CA ASP A 701 -1.40 -1.17 -5.70
C ASP A 701 -0.68 -2.44 -6.17
N LEU A 702 0.64 -2.48 -6.00
CA LEU A 702 1.50 -3.61 -6.33
C LEU A 702 1.99 -4.26 -5.03
N TYR A 703 2.08 -5.59 -5.01
CA TYR A 703 2.79 -6.29 -3.95
C TYR A 703 4.23 -6.57 -4.36
N SER A 704 5.19 -6.25 -3.48
CA SER A 704 6.59 -6.60 -3.65
C SER A 704 7.03 -7.56 -2.54
N GLY A 705 7.40 -8.79 -2.91
CA GLY A 705 7.70 -9.88 -1.97
C GLY A 705 7.92 -11.23 -2.66
N VAL A 706 8.45 -12.20 -1.91
CA VAL A 706 8.59 -13.60 -2.38
C VAL A 706 7.27 -14.35 -2.17
N LEU A 707 6.83 -15.12 -3.17
CA LEU A 707 5.58 -15.88 -3.15
C LEU A 707 5.83 -17.39 -2.91
N ALA A 708 6.87 -17.91 -3.54
CA ALA A 708 7.30 -19.31 -3.44
C ALA A 708 8.79 -19.40 -3.80
N PHE A 709 9.35 -20.60 -3.73
CA PHE A 709 10.72 -20.87 -4.16
C PHE A 709 10.77 -21.95 -5.24
N ILE A 710 11.65 -21.77 -6.22
CA ILE A 710 12.04 -22.79 -7.18
C ILE A 710 13.38 -23.36 -6.70
N HIS A 711 13.36 -24.62 -6.26
CA HIS A 711 14.53 -25.33 -5.81
C HIS A 711 15.09 -26.17 -6.96
N VAL A 712 16.17 -25.69 -7.56
CA VAL A 712 16.79 -26.31 -8.74
C VAL A 712 17.89 -27.26 -8.28
N GLN A 713 17.73 -28.56 -8.50
CA GLN A 713 18.69 -29.58 -8.07
C GLN A 713 18.69 -30.83 -8.96
N GLY A 714 19.77 -31.61 -8.89
CA GLY A 714 19.92 -32.88 -9.60
C GLY A 714 20.51 -32.74 -11.01
N GLU A 715 20.46 -33.84 -11.79
CA GLU A 715 21.00 -33.86 -13.14
C GLU A 715 20.15 -33.05 -14.12
N SER A 716 20.82 -32.35 -15.04
CA SER A 716 20.17 -31.58 -16.09
C SER A 716 19.40 -32.49 -17.05
N LEU A 717 18.15 -32.15 -17.37
CA LEU A 717 17.36 -32.87 -18.37
C LEU A 717 17.62 -32.39 -19.81
N ASN A 718 18.18 -31.19 -19.99
CA ASN A 718 18.47 -30.57 -21.29
C ASN A 718 17.26 -30.62 -22.25
N GLU A 719 16.06 -30.37 -21.73
CA GLU A 719 14.86 -30.40 -22.55
C GLU A 719 14.87 -29.23 -23.55
N ALA A 720 14.39 -29.49 -24.77
CA ALA A 720 14.30 -28.45 -25.79
C ALA A 720 13.25 -27.39 -25.39
N PRO A 721 13.43 -26.12 -25.80
CA PRO A 721 12.40 -25.10 -25.62
C PRO A 721 11.10 -25.48 -26.32
N ILE A 722 9.96 -25.12 -25.70
CA ILE A 722 8.63 -25.32 -26.26
C ILE A 722 8.37 -24.24 -27.32
N ALA A 723 8.11 -24.65 -28.56
CA ALA A 723 7.85 -23.78 -29.71
C ALA A 723 6.35 -23.63 -30.03
N ALA A 724 5.51 -24.56 -29.58
CA ALA A 724 4.08 -24.63 -29.82
C ALA A 724 3.31 -25.00 -28.55
N VAL A 725 2.17 -24.34 -28.37
CA VAL A 725 1.25 -24.54 -27.24
C VAL A 725 -0.09 -25.08 -27.77
N PRO A 726 -1.01 -25.57 -26.91
CA PRO A 726 -2.32 -26.01 -27.35
C PRO A 726 -2.99 -24.93 -28.23
N PRO A 727 -3.64 -25.30 -29.34
CA PRO A 727 -4.27 -24.32 -30.20
C PRO A 727 -5.44 -23.63 -29.47
N PRO A 728 -5.75 -22.37 -29.79
CA PRO A 728 -6.94 -21.70 -29.29
C PRO A 728 -8.21 -22.50 -29.60
N SER A 729 -9.21 -22.41 -28.72
CA SER A 729 -10.52 -23.04 -28.93
C SER A 729 -11.27 -22.49 -30.14
N ASP A 730 -12.25 -23.24 -30.64
CA ASP A 730 -13.09 -22.81 -31.77
C ASP A 730 -13.89 -21.52 -31.49
N LEU A 731 -14.16 -21.20 -30.22
CA LEU A 731 -14.83 -19.97 -29.80
C LEU A 731 -13.96 -18.72 -29.99
N TYR A 732 -12.65 -18.84 -29.76
CA TYR A 732 -11.72 -17.71 -29.69
C TYR A 732 -10.49 -17.87 -30.61
N GLY A 733 -10.57 -18.80 -31.55
CA GLY A 733 -9.49 -19.07 -32.51
C GLY A 733 -9.41 -18.05 -33.65
N PRO A 734 -8.42 -18.19 -34.54
CA PRO A 734 -8.18 -17.25 -35.64
C PRO A 734 -9.40 -17.05 -36.56
N SER A 735 -10.23 -18.08 -36.77
CA SER A 735 -11.47 -18.00 -37.57
C SER A 735 -12.56 -17.14 -36.93
N LYS A 736 -12.47 -16.91 -35.62
CA LYS A 736 -13.35 -16.02 -34.84
C LYS A 736 -12.66 -14.69 -34.50
N GLY A 737 -11.43 -14.49 -34.98
CA GLY A 737 -10.67 -13.26 -34.77
C GLY A 737 -11.50 -12.05 -35.21
N LEU A 738 -11.63 -11.08 -34.31
CA LEU A 738 -12.45 -9.90 -34.53
C LEU A 738 -11.62 -8.69 -34.92
N LEU A 739 -10.29 -8.77 -35.00
CA LEU A 739 -9.43 -7.67 -35.45
C LEU A 739 -9.81 -7.16 -36.84
N ASP A 740 -9.91 -8.07 -37.81
CA ASP A 740 -10.26 -7.79 -39.19
C ASP A 740 -11.73 -8.09 -39.46
N LEU A 741 -12.58 -7.08 -39.22
CA LEU A 741 -14.03 -7.23 -39.37
C LEU A 741 -14.46 -7.34 -40.83
N SER A 742 -15.31 -8.33 -41.12
CA SER A 742 -16.00 -8.46 -42.41
C SER A 742 -16.93 -7.26 -42.68
N GLU A 743 -17.29 -7.00 -43.95
CA GLU A 743 -18.26 -5.95 -44.28
C GLU A 743 -19.60 -6.16 -43.57
N LYS A 744 -20.05 -7.42 -43.44
CA LYS A 744 -21.26 -7.79 -42.72
C LYS A 744 -21.15 -7.45 -41.23
N ASP A 745 -20.03 -7.76 -40.59
CA ASP A 745 -19.79 -7.43 -39.19
C ASP A 745 -19.81 -5.92 -38.96
N ARG A 746 -19.08 -5.17 -39.81
CA ARG A 746 -19.04 -3.69 -39.74
C ARG A 746 -20.43 -3.07 -39.91
N ALA A 747 -21.26 -3.62 -40.79
CA ALA A 747 -22.62 -3.13 -41.01
C ALA A 747 -23.57 -3.47 -39.85
N GLY A 748 -23.30 -4.53 -39.09
CA GLY A 748 -24.12 -4.98 -37.96
C GLY A 748 -23.75 -4.35 -36.61
N MET A 749 -22.58 -3.74 -36.50
CA MET A 749 -22.09 -3.05 -35.31
C MET A 749 -22.84 -1.73 -35.05
N ASP A 750 -22.77 -1.27 -33.80
CA ASP A 750 -23.17 0.10 -33.47
C ASP A 750 -22.28 1.11 -34.22
N PRO A 751 -22.82 2.26 -34.68
CA PRO A 751 -22.04 3.27 -35.40
C PRO A 751 -20.88 3.86 -34.59
N LEU A 752 -20.96 3.81 -33.26
CA LEU A 752 -19.94 4.30 -32.34
C LEU A 752 -19.65 3.23 -31.28
N PRO A 753 -18.39 3.11 -30.82
CA PRO A 753 -18.04 2.25 -29.70
C PRO A 753 -18.83 2.61 -28.44
N PHE A 754 -19.11 1.60 -27.62
CA PHE A 754 -19.65 1.84 -26.29
C PHE A 754 -18.57 2.37 -25.36
N LEU A 755 -18.86 3.44 -24.63
CA LEU A 755 -17.95 3.96 -23.62
C LEU A 755 -18.28 3.36 -22.26
N PHE A 756 -17.27 2.75 -21.64
CA PHE A 756 -17.34 2.15 -20.31
C PHE A 756 -16.33 2.87 -19.41
N GLU A 757 -16.76 3.89 -18.68
CA GLU A 757 -15.91 4.75 -17.86
C GLU A 757 -15.86 4.28 -16.40
N PHE A 758 -14.67 3.97 -15.90
CA PHE A 758 -14.40 3.87 -14.48
C PHE A 758 -14.14 5.27 -13.91
N SER A 759 -14.84 5.61 -12.84
CA SER A 759 -14.58 6.84 -12.09
C SER A 759 -14.80 6.62 -10.59
N MET A 760 -14.33 7.57 -9.78
CA MET A 760 -14.38 7.50 -8.33
C MET A 760 -14.89 8.83 -7.76
N GLY A 761 -15.60 8.77 -6.64
CA GLY A 761 -16.09 9.97 -5.97
C GLY A 761 -15.31 10.34 -4.71
N GLU A 762 -15.78 11.40 -4.05
CA GLU A 762 -15.31 11.78 -2.73
C GLU A 762 -15.81 10.77 -1.67
N ALA A 763 -15.04 10.59 -0.60
CA ALA A 763 -15.43 9.69 0.47
C ALA A 763 -16.62 10.25 1.26
N GLU A 764 -17.62 9.40 1.51
CA GLU A 764 -18.87 9.72 2.20
C GLU A 764 -19.04 8.86 3.44
N MET A 765 -19.75 9.36 4.45
CA MET A 765 -20.12 8.56 5.62
C MET A 765 -21.38 7.77 5.33
N LYS A 766 -21.29 6.43 5.37
CA LYS A 766 -22.41 5.49 5.27
C LYS A 766 -22.26 4.41 6.33
N ASP A 767 -23.35 4.05 6.99
CA ASP A 767 -23.40 2.98 7.99
C ASP A 767 -22.36 3.13 9.13
N GLY A 768 -21.97 4.37 9.46
CA GLY A 768 -20.97 4.67 10.48
C GLY A 768 -19.51 4.64 10.01
N PHE A 769 -19.29 4.46 8.71
CA PHE A 769 -17.97 4.32 8.11
C PHE A 769 -17.76 5.21 6.87
N TYR A 770 -16.50 5.50 6.55
CA TYR A 770 -16.16 6.25 5.33
C TYR A 770 -16.00 5.32 4.13
N TYR A 771 -16.91 5.44 3.17
CA TYR A 771 -16.88 4.73 1.89
C TYR A 771 -16.47 5.68 0.76
N LYS A 772 -15.55 5.23 -0.09
CA LYS A 772 -15.31 5.89 -1.37
C LYS A 772 -16.22 5.23 -2.40
N PRO A 773 -17.12 5.97 -3.07
CA PRO A 773 -17.95 5.40 -4.12
C PRO A 773 -17.11 5.19 -5.38
N TYR A 774 -17.34 4.05 -6.03
CA TYR A 774 -16.72 3.68 -7.29
C TYR A 774 -17.82 3.49 -8.32
N TYR A 775 -17.69 4.13 -9.48
CA TYR A 775 -18.75 4.24 -10.47
C TYR A 775 -18.37 3.55 -11.77
N ILE A 776 -19.39 3.10 -12.50
CA ILE A 776 -19.31 2.84 -13.94
C ILE A 776 -20.24 3.81 -14.63
N ASN A 777 -19.74 4.53 -15.65
CA ASN A 777 -20.49 5.56 -16.37
C ASN A 777 -21.16 6.57 -15.41
N ARG A 778 -20.44 6.95 -14.35
CA ARG A 778 -20.89 7.90 -13.30
C ARG A 778 -22.12 7.45 -12.52
N LYS A 779 -22.44 6.15 -12.56
CA LYS A 779 -23.55 5.52 -11.86
C LYS A 779 -23.03 4.46 -10.89
N LEU A 780 -23.60 4.44 -9.68
CA LEU A 780 -23.43 3.33 -8.76
C LEU A 780 -24.29 2.15 -9.20
N PHE A 781 -23.92 0.96 -8.75
CA PHE A 781 -24.74 -0.21 -8.98
C PHE A 781 -26.11 -0.07 -8.28
N ASP A 782 -27.17 -0.34 -9.05
CA ASP A 782 -28.56 -0.31 -8.60
C ASP A 782 -29.35 -1.55 -9.07
N GLY A 783 -28.63 -2.61 -9.49
CA GLY A 783 -29.23 -3.83 -10.01
C GLY A 783 -29.77 -3.73 -11.45
N THR A 784 -29.65 -2.58 -12.10
CA THR A 784 -30.10 -2.40 -13.50
C THR A 784 -28.96 -2.56 -14.50
N SER A 785 -29.32 -2.96 -15.72
CA SER A 785 -28.36 -3.06 -16.82
C SER A 785 -28.05 -1.70 -17.44
N ILE A 786 -26.77 -1.42 -17.67
CA ILE A 786 -26.31 -0.17 -18.31
C ILE A 786 -26.32 -0.25 -19.83
N ARG A 787 -26.41 -1.47 -20.38
CA ARG A 787 -26.38 -1.75 -21.81
C ARG A 787 -27.14 -3.04 -22.11
N THR A 788 -27.77 -3.06 -23.26
CA THR A 788 -28.35 -4.28 -23.86
C THR A 788 -27.55 -4.63 -25.12
N MET A 789 -27.19 -5.90 -25.26
CA MET A 789 -26.44 -6.46 -26.38
C MET A 789 -27.28 -7.54 -27.04
N LYS A 790 -27.32 -7.57 -28.37
CA LYS A 790 -27.99 -8.64 -29.12
C LYS A 790 -26.99 -9.74 -29.45
N LEU A 791 -27.41 -11.00 -29.31
CA LEU A 791 -26.62 -12.14 -29.76
C LEU A 791 -26.31 -12.05 -31.26
N GLY A 792 -25.13 -12.54 -31.63
CA GLY A 792 -24.58 -12.52 -32.98
C GLY A 792 -24.01 -11.17 -33.44
N ARG A 793 -24.23 -10.07 -32.70
CA ARG A 793 -23.70 -8.75 -33.05
C ARG A 793 -22.37 -8.45 -32.36
N VAL A 794 -21.38 -8.06 -33.14
CA VAL A 794 -20.08 -7.62 -32.62
C VAL A 794 -20.26 -6.38 -31.75
N GLN A 795 -19.63 -6.42 -30.57
CA GLN A 795 -19.56 -5.35 -29.60
C GLN A 795 -18.14 -4.77 -29.62
N GLU A 796 -18.02 -3.45 -29.66
CA GLU A 796 -16.76 -2.74 -29.48
C GLU A 796 -16.91 -1.75 -28.34
N TRP A 797 -16.07 -1.92 -27.32
CA TRP A 797 -16.12 -1.15 -26.08
C TRP A 797 -14.79 -0.45 -25.87
N VAL A 798 -14.85 0.82 -25.48
CA VAL A 798 -13.70 1.59 -25.00
C VAL A 798 -13.84 1.71 -23.48
N VAL A 799 -13.01 0.96 -22.77
CA VAL A 799 -12.97 0.96 -21.30
C VAL A 799 -11.99 2.03 -20.84
N ILE A 800 -12.49 3.03 -20.11
CA ILE A 800 -11.79 4.28 -19.82
C ILE A 800 -11.46 4.36 -18.32
N ASN A 801 -10.24 4.77 -18.00
CA ASN A 801 -9.76 5.06 -16.66
C ASN A 801 -8.92 6.35 -16.72
N GLU A 802 -9.56 7.51 -16.81
CA GLU A 802 -8.88 8.79 -17.05
C GLU A 802 -9.03 9.78 -15.90
N LYS A 803 -10.27 9.96 -15.40
CA LYS A 803 -10.60 10.99 -14.41
C LYS A 803 -11.56 10.47 -13.35
N ASP A 804 -11.47 11.07 -12.18
CA ASP A 804 -12.48 10.92 -11.13
C ASP A 804 -13.66 11.89 -11.35
N GLU A 805 -14.70 11.81 -10.50
CA GLU A 805 -15.89 12.66 -10.62
C GLU A 805 -15.59 14.16 -10.39
N SER A 806 -14.46 14.50 -9.76
CA SER A 806 -14.01 15.90 -9.61
C SER A 806 -13.33 16.44 -10.88
N GLY A 807 -13.11 15.57 -11.88
CA GLY A 807 -12.33 15.85 -13.08
C GLY A 807 -10.83 15.76 -12.88
N ALA A 808 -10.36 15.27 -11.72
CA ALA A 808 -8.94 15.05 -11.46
C ALA A 808 -8.47 13.77 -12.14
N VAL A 809 -7.25 13.81 -12.67
CA VAL A 809 -6.62 12.65 -13.32
C VAL A 809 -6.40 11.54 -12.30
N THR A 810 -6.82 10.32 -12.63
CA THR A 810 -6.53 9.12 -11.84
C THR A 810 -5.24 8.45 -12.33
N TYR A 811 -4.57 7.79 -11.40
CA TYR A 811 -3.32 7.05 -11.64
C TYR A 811 -3.37 5.64 -11.03
N LYS A 812 -4.55 5.20 -10.57
CA LYS A 812 -4.78 3.86 -10.03
C LYS A 812 -5.36 2.97 -11.11
N ASN A 813 -4.69 1.85 -11.36
CA ASN A 813 -5.19 0.86 -12.28
C ASN A 813 -6.47 0.20 -11.75
N HIS A 814 -7.34 -0.19 -12.68
CA HIS A 814 -8.54 -0.96 -12.43
C HIS A 814 -8.56 -2.15 -13.41
N PRO A 815 -8.37 -3.38 -12.94
CA PRO A 815 -8.57 -4.57 -13.76
C PRO A 815 -10.04 -4.69 -14.13
N PHE A 816 -10.36 -4.65 -15.42
CA PHE A 816 -11.71 -4.82 -15.95
C PHE A 816 -11.97 -6.31 -16.20
N HIS A 817 -13.10 -6.80 -15.70
CA HIS A 817 -13.59 -8.15 -15.92
C HIS A 817 -14.99 -8.13 -16.56
N LEU A 818 -15.22 -9.03 -17.53
CA LEU A 818 -16.52 -9.27 -18.16
C LEU A 818 -16.91 -10.74 -18.01
N HIS A 819 -18.11 -10.99 -17.50
CA HIS A 819 -18.66 -12.34 -17.33
C HIS A 819 -19.04 -12.99 -18.67
N THR A 820 -19.02 -14.33 -18.69
CA THR A 820 -19.43 -15.22 -19.80
C THR A 820 -18.61 -15.10 -21.09
N ASN A 821 -18.32 -13.91 -21.59
CA ASN A 821 -17.66 -13.71 -22.88
C ASN A 821 -16.25 -13.17 -22.68
N ALA A 822 -15.24 -13.92 -23.14
CA ALA A 822 -13.92 -13.36 -23.37
C ALA A 822 -13.98 -12.29 -24.48
N PHE A 823 -13.01 -11.39 -24.46
CA PHE A 823 -12.88 -10.29 -25.41
C PHE A 823 -11.47 -10.21 -25.98
N GLN A 824 -11.39 -9.75 -27.22
CA GLN A 824 -10.13 -9.53 -27.92
C GLN A 824 -9.66 -8.09 -27.70
N ILE A 825 -8.38 -7.92 -27.37
CA ILE A 825 -7.77 -6.58 -27.24
C ILE A 825 -7.49 -6.02 -28.63
N VAL A 826 -8.07 -4.85 -28.93
CA VAL A 826 -7.92 -4.16 -30.22
C VAL A 826 -6.85 -3.08 -30.14
N ASP A 827 -6.88 -2.30 -29.07
CA ASP A 827 -5.96 -1.17 -28.89
C ASP A 827 -5.88 -0.77 -27.40
N MET A 828 -4.81 -0.07 -27.03
CA MET A 828 -4.74 0.65 -25.76
C MET A 828 -4.18 2.03 -26.00
N SER A 829 -4.61 3.01 -25.20
CA SER A 829 -4.04 4.36 -25.26
C SER A 829 -2.51 4.43 -25.04
N HIS A 830 -1.96 3.49 -24.27
CA HIS A 830 -0.52 3.32 -24.00
C HIS A 830 -0.27 1.94 -23.37
N GLY A 831 1.01 1.59 -23.15
CA GLY A 831 1.39 0.30 -22.55
C GLY A 831 1.33 -0.90 -23.51
N HIS A 832 1.40 -0.66 -24.83
CA HIS A 832 1.42 -1.71 -25.83
C HIS A 832 2.60 -2.67 -25.64
N GLY A 833 2.34 -3.98 -25.74
CA GLY A 833 3.37 -5.02 -25.64
C GLY A 833 3.88 -5.27 -24.22
N VAL A 834 3.26 -4.66 -23.20
CA VAL A 834 3.66 -4.84 -21.79
C VAL A 834 2.94 -6.05 -21.16
N ASP A 835 1.61 -6.10 -21.21
CA ASP A 835 0.78 -7.22 -20.70
C ASP A 835 0.12 -8.03 -21.84
N TYR A 836 0.01 -7.44 -23.04
CA TYR A 836 -0.77 -7.99 -24.14
C TYR A 836 -0.14 -7.69 -25.51
N GLU A 837 -0.50 -8.50 -26.51
CA GLU A 837 -0.40 -8.14 -27.92
C GLU A 837 -1.80 -7.93 -28.51
N VAL A 838 -1.92 -7.02 -29.49
CA VAL A 838 -3.19 -6.81 -30.22
C VAL A 838 -3.65 -8.14 -30.81
N GLY A 839 -4.89 -8.53 -30.51
CA GLY A 839 -5.46 -9.82 -30.88
C GLY A 839 -5.48 -10.87 -29.78
N ASP A 840 -4.80 -10.64 -28.65
CA ASP A 840 -4.92 -11.51 -27.48
C ASP A 840 -6.36 -11.50 -26.97
N TRP A 841 -6.86 -12.68 -26.58
CA TRP A 841 -8.14 -12.82 -25.89
C TRP A 841 -7.93 -12.86 -24.38
N ARG A 842 -8.81 -12.19 -23.65
CA ARG A 842 -8.79 -12.06 -22.19
C ARG A 842 -10.22 -12.03 -21.65
N ASP A 843 -10.38 -12.32 -20.37
CA ASP A 843 -11.58 -11.94 -19.61
C ASP A 843 -11.26 -10.98 -18.47
N VAL A 844 -9.98 -10.82 -18.12
CA VAL A 844 -9.49 -9.77 -17.22
C VAL A 844 -8.36 -9.00 -17.89
N ILE A 845 -8.50 -7.67 -17.98
CA ILE A 845 -7.45 -6.80 -18.53
C ILE A 845 -7.25 -5.53 -17.68
N SER A 846 -5.99 -5.11 -17.60
CA SER A 846 -5.60 -3.85 -17.00
C SER A 846 -6.12 -2.66 -17.83
N VAL A 847 -6.79 -1.69 -17.19
CA VAL A 847 -7.18 -0.44 -17.88
C VAL A 847 -6.13 0.64 -17.59
N PRO A 848 -5.27 1.00 -18.58
CA PRO A 848 -4.14 1.88 -18.35
C PRO A 848 -4.61 3.28 -17.94
N THR A 849 -3.85 3.94 -17.07
CA THR A 849 -4.30 5.19 -16.41
C THR A 849 -3.24 6.29 -16.34
N PRO A 850 -3.59 7.54 -16.71
CA PRO A 850 -4.84 7.92 -17.37
C PRO A 850 -4.90 7.39 -18.80
N GLY A 851 -6.00 6.74 -19.18
CA GLY A 851 -6.10 6.15 -20.51
C GLY A 851 -7.32 5.25 -20.69
N ASN A 852 -7.21 4.37 -21.67
CA ASN A 852 -8.23 3.40 -22.03
C ASN A 852 -7.65 2.16 -22.71
N VAL A 853 -8.48 1.12 -22.77
CA VAL A 853 -8.33 -0.07 -23.62
C VAL A 853 -9.57 -0.21 -24.49
N THR A 854 -9.37 -0.54 -25.76
CA THR A 854 -10.44 -0.90 -26.70
C THR A 854 -10.50 -2.42 -26.82
N ILE A 855 -11.67 -2.98 -26.53
CA ILE A 855 -11.93 -4.42 -26.58
C ILE A 855 -13.05 -4.71 -27.58
N ARG A 856 -13.03 -5.92 -28.15
CA ARG A 856 -14.05 -6.38 -29.10
C ARG A 856 -14.43 -7.83 -28.83
N PHE A 857 -15.72 -8.11 -28.84
CA PHE A 857 -16.26 -9.45 -28.60
C PHE A 857 -17.59 -9.63 -29.32
N ARG A 858 -18.10 -10.86 -29.39
CA ARG A 858 -19.40 -11.15 -29.99
C ARG A 858 -20.11 -12.18 -29.10
N PRO A 859 -21.17 -11.79 -28.35
CA PRO A 859 -21.97 -12.75 -27.63
C PRO A 859 -22.78 -13.58 -28.65
N GLU A 860 -22.68 -14.90 -28.62
CA GLU A 860 -23.35 -15.79 -29.58
C GLU A 860 -24.35 -16.74 -28.91
N ASP A 861 -24.05 -17.22 -27.69
CA ASP A 861 -24.67 -18.44 -27.18
C ASP A 861 -25.73 -18.24 -26.08
N PHE A 862 -25.54 -17.28 -25.17
CA PHE A 862 -26.37 -17.16 -23.96
C PHE A 862 -27.08 -15.81 -23.82
N THR A 863 -28.38 -15.83 -23.53
CA THR A 863 -29.13 -14.65 -23.10
C THR A 863 -29.10 -14.49 -21.59
N GLY A 864 -29.44 -13.31 -21.07
CA GLY A 864 -29.51 -13.03 -19.63
C GLY A 864 -28.63 -11.86 -19.23
N ILE A 865 -28.65 -11.54 -17.92
CA ILE A 865 -27.86 -10.43 -17.37
C ILE A 865 -26.52 -10.96 -16.91
N VAL A 866 -25.44 -10.36 -17.40
CA VAL A 866 -24.06 -10.62 -16.97
C VAL A 866 -23.47 -9.40 -16.28
N ALA A 867 -22.48 -9.61 -15.41
CA ALA A 867 -21.76 -8.50 -14.78
C ALA A 867 -20.53 -8.07 -15.62
N ALA A 868 -20.27 -6.76 -15.61
CA ALA A 868 -19.00 -6.18 -16.02
C ALA A 868 -18.51 -5.26 -14.89
N HIS A 869 -17.30 -5.48 -14.38
CA HIS A 869 -16.86 -4.82 -13.15
C HIS A 869 -15.34 -4.70 -13.00
N CYS A 870 -14.92 -3.89 -12.03
CA CYS A 870 -13.54 -3.89 -11.57
C CYS A 870 -13.26 -5.15 -10.73
N HIS A 871 -12.15 -5.85 -10.98
CA HIS A 871 -11.75 -7.03 -10.21
C HIS A 871 -10.89 -6.71 -8.97
N ILE A 872 -10.83 -5.44 -8.56
CA ILE A 872 -10.49 -5.09 -7.18
C ILE A 872 -11.78 -5.23 -6.38
N LEU A 873 -11.86 -6.28 -5.56
CA LEU A 873 -13.14 -6.77 -5.04
C LEU A 873 -13.86 -5.71 -4.20
N GLY A 874 -13.12 -4.96 -3.37
CA GLY A 874 -13.68 -3.86 -2.58
C GLY A 874 -14.25 -2.72 -3.43
N HIS A 875 -13.73 -2.50 -4.64
CA HIS A 875 -14.31 -1.52 -5.56
C HIS A 875 -15.63 -2.02 -6.16
N SER A 876 -15.70 -3.32 -6.49
CA SER A 876 -16.93 -3.97 -6.98
C SER A 876 -18.05 -3.88 -5.92
N ASP A 877 -17.75 -4.26 -4.67
CA ASP A 877 -18.71 -4.16 -3.55
C ASP A 877 -19.12 -2.71 -3.26
N ALA A 878 -18.24 -1.74 -3.53
CA ALA A 878 -18.53 -0.31 -3.39
C ALA A 878 -19.16 0.34 -4.64
N GLY A 879 -19.57 -0.46 -5.63
CA GLY A 879 -20.42 -0.05 -6.75
C GLY A 879 -19.78 0.00 -8.12
N MET A 880 -18.51 -0.41 -8.25
CA MET A 880 -17.81 -0.50 -9.55
C MET A 880 -18.18 -1.77 -10.34
N ILE A 881 -19.48 -2.04 -10.39
CA ILE A 881 -20.10 -3.19 -11.05
C ILE A 881 -21.34 -2.72 -11.81
N ALA A 882 -21.57 -3.29 -12.98
CA ALA A 882 -22.73 -3.00 -13.81
C ALA A 882 -23.31 -4.28 -14.41
N GLY A 883 -24.64 -4.33 -14.51
CA GLY A 883 -25.33 -5.35 -15.30
C GLY A 883 -25.27 -5.02 -16.79
N VAL A 884 -25.21 -6.05 -17.62
CA VAL A 884 -25.26 -5.96 -19.08
C VAL A 884 -26.22 -7.03 -19.55
N ASP A 885 -27.28 -6.64 -20.26
CA ASP A 885 -28.34 -7.53 -20.68
C ASP A 885 -28.03 -8.11 -22.07
N MET A 886 -27.97 -9.43 -22.20
CA MET A 886 -27.84 -10.14 -23.47
C MET A 886 -29.19 -10.68 -23.90
N ILE A 887 -29.68 -10.20 -25.04
CA ILE A 887 -30.98 -10.58 -25.60
C ILE A 887 -30.81 -11.33 -26.91
N SER A 888 -31.82 -12.11 -27.28
CA SER A 888 -31.83 -12.86 -28.54
C SER A 888 -31.52 -11.96 -29.75
N GLY A 889 -30.82 -12.53 -30.73
CA GLY A 889 -30.60 -11.89 -32.02
C GLY A 889 -31.90 -11.62 -32.78
N ASP A 890 -31.78 -10.89 -33.90
CA ASP A 890 -32.90 -10.63 -34.83
C ASP A 890 -33.31 -11.89 -35.61
#